data_AF-A0A8H6DVG8-F1
#
_entry.id   AF-A0A8H6DVG8-F1
#
_cell.length_a   1.000
_cell.length_b   1.000
_cell.length_c   1.000
_cell.angle_alpha   90.00
_cell.angle_beta   90.00
_cell.angle_gamma   90.00
#
_symmetry.space_group_name_H-M   'P 1'
#
loop_
_entity.id
_entity.type
_entity.pdbx_description
1 polymer ?
#
loop_
_entity_poly.entity_id
_entity_poly.type
_entity_poly.pdbx_seq_one_letter_code
_entity_poly.pdbx_strand_id
1 'polypeptide(L)'
;MATPLQTEPISPRATPLPPLPAEDPLTPAQWTTLLAIADAVIPAILPASTATAQTDIAAADADYSTAISTLRARIPETDPDAGAVAKEYLAAYASQDPAFRAEMQRVFAMYMPHSQRKELAMVLDLLDTRPGSLFLTGYLTPISAQPVHVRESILHAWGSARLGPLRQMRRSLTILCKQAWIKTSPVLRRVVGLPRVPIGMRPGKGFNYEFIQIPPGGDPEVIETDVLVVGSGCGGGVSAKNLAEAGHRVLIVEKAYHWTPDHYPMTEVDGWHHLFMSGSFLTSDDASVSVVAGQSLGGGGTVNWSASLQTQGYVRREWAARGLHFFTSADFQQSLDRVCDRMGVSTEHINQNPGNMMLLDGARKLGWNAKPVPQNTGGRQHYCGYCNFGCGSCEKQGPVVSFLPDAARAGAKFLEGFHAEKVVFSTQNGQQVAMGVEGTWVSRDINGGVAGSPVNRRKVLIKAKRVIVSAGTLQSPLLLMRSGLKNPRIGQNLYLHPVTFLGAYHKAEIKPWEGGILTAVVGEFENLDGKGHGAKLEATNMIPSAGLMWVDWKGGLQWKLGAARLKHMVGYISIVKDKDAGRVYPDPIDGRVRVSYQVSKFDRQNIMEGILALAKIQYIEGAEEIFTTIPGLRSFVRDPSAPLGDGINNPEFQAWLAEVEAKGFQSPESMFVSAHQMGTCRMSAQEWEGVVDPQGKVWGTEGLYVADASVFPSASGVNPMVTNMAISDWISRGVAKGLEERPRL
;
A
#
# COMPACT_ATOMS: atom_id res chain seq x y z
N MET A 1 17.00 45.32 -19.45
CA MET A 1 16.15 44.67 -18.43
C MET A 1 15.76 43.31 -18.99
N ALA A 2 16.31 42.22 -18.44
CA ALA A 2 15.94 40.88 -18.86
C ALA A 2 14.59 40.53 -18.22
N THR A 3 13.57 40.30 -19.05
CA THR A 3 12.28 39.77 -18.62
C THR A 3 12.51 38.45 -17.88
N PRO A 4 11.97 38.24 -16.67
CA PRO A 4 12.09 36.95 -16.03
C PRO A 4 11.33 35.94 -16.89
N LEU A 5 12.02 34.86 -17.29
CA LEU A 5 11.38 33.69 -17.87
C LEU A 5 10.33 33.21 -16.86
N GLN A 6 9.04 33.41 -17.17
CA GLN A 6 7.97 32.73 -16.46
C GLN A 6 8.15 31.23 -16.72
N THR A 7 8.72 30.51 -15.75
CA THR A 7 8.67 29.06 -15.74
C THR A 7 7.28 28.67 -15.29
N GLU A 8 6.37 28.39 -16.22
CA GLU A 8 5.10 27.78 -15.87
C GLU A 8 5.37 26.45 -15.12
N PRO A 9 4.66 26.18 -14.01
CA PRO A 9 4.69 24.88 -13.39
C PRO A 9 4.09 23.86 -14.36
N ILE A 10 4.93 22.97 -14.91
CA ILE A 10 4.49 21.87 -15.76
C ILE A 10 3.70 20.89 -14.87
N SER A 11 2.38 20.85 -15.04
CA SER A 11 1.58 19.77 -14.47
C SER A 11 2.01 18.44 -15.10
N PRO A 12 2.14 17.35 -14.33
CA PRO A 12 2.33 16.02 -14.90
C PRO A 12 1.31 15.77 -16.01
N ARG A 13 1.77 15.23 -17.13
CA ARG A 13 0.93 14.87 -18.26
C ARG A 13 -0.08 13.80 -17.82
N ALA A 14 -1.25 13.81 -18.44
CA ALA A 14 -2.32 12.87 -18.10
C ALA A 14 -1.91 11.42 -18.38
N THR A 15 -2.23 10.51 -17.46
CA THR A 15 -1.95 9.08 -17.54
C THR A 15 -3.27 8.30 -17.54
N PRO A 16 -4.03 8.32 -18.65
CA PRO A 16 -5.38 7.76 -18.66
C PRO A 16 -5.37 6.28 -18.26
N LEU A 17 -6.42 5.87 -17.55
CA LEU A 17 -6.66 4.46 -17.25
C LEU A 17 -7.01 3.69 -18.53
N PRO A 18 -6.73 2.37 -18.60
CA PRO A 18 -7.26 1.52 -19.65
C PRO A 18 -8.80 1.60 -19.68
N PRO A 19 -9.43 1.36 -20.85
CA PRO A 19 -10.89 1.31 -20.94
C PRO A 19 -11.50 0.34 -19.92
N LEU A 20 -12.78 0.53 -19.62
CA LEU A 20 -13.48 -0.42 -18.78
C LEU A 20 -13.44 -1.81 -19.43
N PRO A 21 -13.32 -2.89 -18.64
CA PRO A 21 -13.42 -4.24 -19.17
C PRO A 21 -14.71 -4.43 -19.96
N ALA A 22 -14.65 -5.16 -21.07
CA ALA A 22 -15.77 -5.33 -22.00
C ALA A 22 -16.98 -6.02 -21.33
N GLU A 23 -16.73 -6.93 -20.39
CA GLU A 23 -17.76 -7.58 -19.59
C GLU A 23 -18.02 -6.80 -18.30
N ASP A 24 -19.28 -6.44 -18.07
CA ASP A 24 -19.72 -5.87 -16.80
C ASP A 24 -19.77 -6.98 -15.73
N PRO A 25 -19.03 -6.86 -14.61
CA PRO A 25 -18.97 -7.89 -13.58
C PRO A 25 -20.28 -8.08 -12.80
N LEU A 26 -21.25 -7.17 -12.93
CA LEU A 26 -22.54 -7.22 -12.23
C LEU A 26 -23.71 -6.99 -13.19
N THR A 27 -24.87 -7.56 -12.87
CA THR A 27 -26.11 -7.32 -13.63
C THR A 27 -26.69 -5.92 -13.36
N PRO A 28 -27.58 -5.39 -14.22
CA PRO A 28 -28.25 -4.12 -13.96
C PRO A 28 -28.99 -4.05 -12.61
N ALA A 29 -29.61 -5.15 -12.18
CA ALA A 29 -30.28 -5.25 -10.87
C ALA A 29 -29.28 -5.19 -9.71
N GLN A 30 -28.18 -5.95 -9.80
CA GLN A 30 -27.11 -5.92 -8.81
C GLN A 30 -26.48 -4.52 -8.69
N TRP A 31 -26.27 -3.82 -9.81
CA TRP A 31 -25.82 -2.43 -9.81
C TRP A 31 -26.82 -1.50 -9.12
N THR A 32 -28.11 -1.68 -9.37
CA THR A 32 -29.17 -0.87 -8.76
C THR A 32 -29.13 -1.01 -7.23
N THR A 33 -29.03 -2.24 -6.73
CA THR A 33 -28.89 -2.54 -5.29
C THR A 33 -27.60 -1.96 -4.71
N LEU A 34 -26.47 -2.15 -5.37
CA LEU A 34 -25.18 -1.67 -4.88
C LEU A 34 -25.10 -0.14 -4.85
N LEU A 35 -25.56 0.54 -5.90
CA LEU A 35 -25.57 2.01 -5.95
C LEU A 35 -26.52 2.61 -4.91
N ALA A 36 -27.66 1.97 -4.65
CA ALA A 36 -28.56 2.39 -3.58
C ALA A 36 -27.91 2.30 -2.19
N ILE A 37 -27.04 1.29 -1.96
CA ILE A 37 -26.21 1.19 -0.75
C ILE A 37 -25.14 2.28 -0.74
N ALA A 38 -24.45 2.51 -1.86
CA ALA A 38 -23.42 3.54 -1.97
C ALA A 38 -23.97 4.94 -1.66
N ASP A 39 -25.18 5.23 -2.14
CA ASP A 39 -25.89 6.49 -1.86
C ASP A 39 -26.38 6.59 -0.42
N ALA A 40 -26.51 5.48 0.31
CA ALA A 40 -26.75 5.53 1.75
C ALA A 40 -25.45 5.78 2.54
N VAL A 41 -24.30 5.32 2.03
CA VAL A 41 -22.99 5.58 2.63
C VAL A 41 -22.56 7.04 2.39
N ILE A 42 -22.75 7.54 1.17
CA ILE A 42 -22.43 8.91 0.75
C ILE A 42 -23.69 9.56 0.15
N PRO A 43 -24.65 9.97 0.99
CA PRO A 43 -25.92 10.55 0.55
C PRO A 43 -25.82 12.03 0.20
N ALA A 44 -26.80 12.50 -0.57
CA ALA A 44 -27.13 13.91 -0.65
C ALA A 44 -27.76 14.34 0.68
N ILE A 45 -27.24 15.42 1.26
CA ILE A 45 -27.80 16.06 2.45
C ILE A 45 -28.42 17.38 2.00
N LEU A 46 -29.73 17.51 2.18
CA LEU A 46 -30.50 18.69 1.79
C LEU A 46 -31.35 19.20 2.96
N PRO A 47 -31.72 20.49 2.98
CA PRO A 47 -32.71 21.00 3.93
C PRO A 47 -34.03 20.23 3.81
N ALA A 48 -34.69 19.97 4.93
CA ALA A 48 -35.96 19.25 4.98
C ALA A 48 -37.04 19.87 4.08
N SER A 49 -36.99 21.19 3.86
CA SER A 49 -37.90 21.90 2.96
C SER A 49 -37.76 21.55 1.48
N THR A 50 -36.61 21.01 1.07
CA THR A 50 -36.28 20.71 -0.34
C THR A 50 -35.90 19.26 -0.61
N ALA A 51 -35.63 18.49 0.45
CA ALA A 51 -35.20 17.10 0.36
C ALA A 51 -36.32 16.17 -0.11
N THR A 52 -36.02 15.26 -1.02
CA THR A 52 -36.88 14.14 -1.37
C THR A 52 -36.49 12.94 -0.52
N ALA A 53 -37.33 12.56 0.45
CA ALA A 53 -37.00 11.51 1.43
C ALA A 53 -36.59 10.15 0.81
N GLN A 54 -36.97 9.90 -0.44
CA GLN A 54 -36.60 8.70 -1.18
C GLN A 54 -35.10 8.66 -1.52
N THR A 55 -34.50 9.80 -1.88
CA THR A 55 -33.13 9.91 -2.41
C THR A 55 -32.19 10.68 -1.49
N ASP A 56 -32.73 11.58 -0.67
CA ASP A 56 -31.94 12.56 0.08
C ASP A 56 -32.15 12.41 1.58
N ILE A 57 -31.07 12.60 2.35
CA ILE A 57 -31.17 12.76 3.80
C ILE A 57 -31.66 14.18 4.08
N ALA A 58 -32.90 14.26 4.55
CA ALA A 58 -33.53 15.50 5.00
C ALA A 58 -32.95 15.93 6.35
N ALA A 59 -32.04 16.91 6.33
CA ALA A 59 -31.53 17.53 7.55
C ALA A 59 -32.50 18.62 8.01
N ALA A 60 -32.73 18.73 9.32
CA ALA A 60 -33.47 19.87 9.87
C ALA A 60 -32.78 21.18 9.46
N ASP A 61 -33.54 22.24 9.15
CA ASP A 61 -32.97 23.47 8.57
C ASP A 61 -31.90 24.11 9.47
N ALA A 62 -32.04 23.97 10.80
CA ALA A 62 -31.04 24.41 11.77
C ALA A 62 -29.74 23.58 11.69
N ASP A 63 -29.85 22.25 11.57
CA ASP A 63 -28.70 21.34 11.43
C ASP A 63 -28.00 21.55 10.10
N TYR A 64 -28.77 21.73 9.01
CA TYR A 64 -28.23 22.03 7.70
C TYR A 64 -27.48 23.38 7.70
N SER A 65 -28.07 24.42 8.30
CA SER A 65 -27.43 25.73 8.42
C SER A 65 -26.14 25.65 9.24
N THR A 66 -26.15 24.86 10.32
CA THR A 66 -24.96 24.59 11.16
C THR A 66 -23.88 23.85 10.37
N ALA A 67 -24.26 22.83 9.58
CA ALA A 67 -23.35 22.10 8.72
C ALA A 67 -22.70 23.01 7.66
N ILE A 68 -23.49 23.87 7.01
CA ILE A 68 -22.99 24.86 6.06
C ILE A 68 -22.02 25.83 6.73
N SER A 69 -22.38 26.40 7.88
CA SER A 69 -21.49 27.31 8.62
C SER A 69 -20.17 26.62 9.00
N THR A 70 -20.26 25.37 9.48
CA THR A 70 -19.11 24.54 9.85
C THR A 70 -18.20 24.27 8.66
N LEU A 71 -18.76 23.94 7.50
CA LEU A 71 -17.99 23.70 6.27
C LEU A 71 -17.36 24.98 5.74
N ARG A 72 -18.08 26.11 5.74
CA ARG A 72 -17.55 27.41 5.30
C ARG A 72 -16.33 27.83 6.11
N ALA A 73 -16.32 27.59 7.42
CA ALA A 73 -15.16 27.85 8.28
C ALA A 73 -13.95 26.93 7.98
N ARG A 74 -14.14 25.85 7.22
CA ARG A 74 -13.10 24.84 6.92
C ARG A 74 -12.64 24.89 5.46
N ILE A 75 -13.46 25.36 4.54
CA ILE A 75 -13.07 25.55 3.15
C ILE A 75 -11.98 26.62 3.08
N PRO A 76 -10.94 26.47 2.23
CA PRO A 76 -9.87 27.46 2.11
C PRO A 76 -10.41 28.87 1.86
N GLU A 77 -9.92 29.87 2.60
CA GLU A 77 -10.35 31.28 2.48
C GLU A 77 -10.12 31.87 1.08
N THR A 78 -9.21 31.26 0.31
CA THR A 78 -8.94 31.61 -1.09
C THR A 78 -10.06 31.23 -2.05
N ASP A 79 -11.06 30.45 -1.62
CA ASP A 79 -12.21 30.09 -2.44
C ASP A 79 -13.30 31.17 -2.37
N PRO A 80 -13.57 31.91 -3.46
CA PRO A 80 -14.51 33.04 -3.45
C PRO A 80 -15.95 32.62 -3.16
N ASP A 81 -16.29 31.34 -3.35
CA ASP A 81 -17.64 30.80 -3.27
C ASP A 81 -17.78 29.71 -2.20
N ALA A 82 -17.05 29.80 -1.08
CA ALA A 82 -17.04 28.79 -0.02
C ALA A 82 -18.45 28.35 0.46
N GLY A 83 -19.44 29.26 0.44
CA GLY A 83 -20.83 28.91 0.74
C GLY A 83 -21.49 28.03 -0.31
N ALA A 84 -21.24 28.25 -1.59
CA ALA A 84 -21.75 27.41 -2.68
C ALA A 84 -21.05 26.05 -2.68
N VAL A 85 -19.74 26.01 -2.44
CA VAL A 85 -18.96 24.76 -2.32
C VAL A 85 -19.47 23.90 -1.17
N ALA A 86 -19.77 24.49 -0.02
CA ALA A 86 -20.35 23.76 1.11
C ALA A 86 -21.70 23.11 0.74
N LYS A 87 -22.55 23.83 0.00
CA LYS A 87 -23.83 23.30 -0.49
C LYS A 87 -23.64 22.19 -1.53
N GLU A 88 -22.74 22.40 -2.49
CA GLU A 88 -22.37 21.41 -3.51
C GLU A 88 -21.86 20.11 -2.85
N TYR A 89 -20.98 20.23 -1.86
CA TYR A 89 -20.42 19.10 -1.12
C TYR A 89 -21.48 18.31 -0.36
N LEU A 90 -22.40 19.00 0.33
CA LEU A 90 -23.51 18.36 1.03
C LEU A 90 -24.49 17.71 0.04
N ALA A 91 -24.77 18.33 -1.09
CA ALA A 91 -25.67 17.79 -2.12
C ALA A 91 -25.07 16.63 -2.94
N ALA A 92 -23.74 16.53 -3.04
CA ALA A 92 -23.10 15.48 -3.83
C ALA A 92 -23.30 14.08 -3.24
N TYR A 93 -23.64 13.08 -4.06
CA TYR A 93 -23.83 11.68 -3.62
C TYR A 93 -23.03 10.70 -4.48
N ALA A 94 -22.89 9.45 -4.03
CA ALA A 94 -21.98 8.49 -4.66
C ALA A 94 -22.29 8.22 -6.13
N SER A 95 -23.51 7.80 -6.44
CA SER A 95 -23.92 7.36 -7.77
C SER A 95 -24.13 8.50 -8.78
N GLN A 96 -24.08 9.76 -8.32
CA GLN A 96 -24.24 10.95 -9.17
C GLN A 96 -23.13 11.05 -10.22
N ASP A 97 -21.90 10.70 -9.84
CA ASP A 97 -20.73 10.81 -10.69
C ASP A 97 -20.52 9.51 -11.49
N PRO A 98 -20.61 9.54 -12.83
CA PRO A 98 -20.34 8.36 -13.65
C PRO A 98 -18.96 7.73 -13.40
N ALA A 99 -17.97 8.53 -12.97
CA ALA A 99 -16.64 8.04 -12.64
C ALA A 99 -16.66 7.10 -11.42
N PHE A 100 -17.60 7.28 -10.47
CA PHE A 100 -17.76 6.40 -9.31
C PHE A 100 -18.10 4.97 -9.73
N ARG A 101 -19.11 4.80 -10.60
CA ARG A 101 -19.50 3.48 -11.12
C ARG A 101 -18.35 2.86 -11.93
N ALA A 102 -17.68 3.66 -12.76
CA ALA A 102 -16.54 3.19 -13.55
C ALA A 102 -15.40 2.67 -12.66
N GLU A 103 -15.07 3.36 -11.56
CA GLU A 103 -14.08 2.93 -10.57
C GLU A 103 -14.49 1.60 -9.92
N MET A 104 -15.75 1.48 -9.48
CA MET A 104 -16.27 0.26 -8.87
C MET A 104 -16.23 -0.92 -9.85
N GLN A 105 -16.67 -0.72 -11.10
CA GLN A 105 -16.63 -1.72 -12.15
C GLN A 105 -15.21 -2.22 -12.38
N ARG A 106 -14.23 -1.30 -12.42
CA ARG A 106 -12.83 -1.63 -12.57
C ARG A 106 -12.32 -2.49 -11.42
N VAL A 107 -12.64 -2.13 -10.18
CA VAL A 107 -12.26 -2.91 -8.99
C VAL A 107 -12.79 -4.33 -9.06
N PHE A 108 -14.08 -4.49 -9.38
CA PHE A 108 -14.72 -5.80 -9.42
C PHE A 108 -14.22 -6.68 -10.57
N ALA A 109 -14.10 -6.11 -11.77
CA ALA A 109 -13.72 -6.87 -12.94
C ALA A 109 -12.24 -7.28 -12.91
N MET A 110 -11.35 -6.34 -12.53
CA MET A 110 -9.90 -6.55 -12.65
C MET A 110 -9.26 -7.15 -11.41
N TYR A 111 -9.68 -6.76 -10.20
CA TYR A 111 -8.90 -7.03 -8.99
C TYR A 111 -9.60 -7.94 -7.98
N MET A 112 -10.94 -7.91 -7.92
CA MET A 112 -11.70 -8.78 -7.02
C MET A 112 -11.62 -10.26 -7.47
N PRO A 113 -11.25 -11.19 -6.57
CA PRO A 113 -11.28 -12.63 -6.83
C PRO A 113 -12.66 -13.10 -7.30
N HIS A 114 -12.69 -14.10 -8.18
CA HIS A 114 -13.95 -14.61 -8.73
C HIS A 114 -14.91 -15.13 -7.65
N SER A 115 -14.39 -15.81 -6.62
CA SER A 115 -15.21 -16.31 -5.51
C SER A 115 -15.86 -15.18 -4.72
N GLN A 116 -15.10 -14.14 -4.37
CA GLN A 116 -15.60 -12.97 -3.64
C GLN A 116 -16.61 -12.17 -4.45
N ARG A 117 -16.39 -12.04 -5.76
CA ARG A 117 -17.34 -11.40 -6.68
C ARG A 117 -18.66 -12.16 -6.74
N LYS A 118 -18.60 -13.50 -6.82
CA LYS A 118 -19.78 -14.36 -6.79
C LYS A 118 -20.54 -14.24 -5.47
N GLU A 119 -19.82 -14.22 -4.34
CA GLU A 119 -20.42 -13.99 -3.02
C GLU A 119 -21.13 -12.64 -2.93
N LEU A 120 -20.47 -11.56 -3.38
CA LEU A 120 -21.09 -10.23 -3.44
C LEU A 120 -22.34 -10.25 -4.34
N ALA A 121 -22.26 -10.83 -5.53
CA ALA A 121 -23.38 -10.92 -6.47
C ALA A 121 -24.59 -11.64 -5.84
N MET A 122 -24.36 -12.80 -5.20
CA MET A 122 -25.42 -13.55 -4.50
C MET A 122 -26.09 -12.72 -3.40
N VAL A 123 -25.31 -11.94 -2.65
CA VAL A 123 -25.86 -11.06 -1.61
C VAL A 123 -26.68 -9.92 -2.20
N LEU A 124 -26.19 -9.30 -3.28
CA LEU A 124 -26.91 -8.24 -3.99
C LEU A 124 -28.24 -8.75 -4.57
N ASP A 125 -28.25 -9.96 -5.13
CA ASP A 125 -29.48 -10.61 -5.61
C ASP A 125 -30.46 -10.89 -4.46
N LEU A 126 -29.96 -11.37 -3.32
CA LEU A 126 -30.81 -11.65 -2.15
C LEU A 126 -31.48 -10.37 -1.62
N LEU A 127 -30.73 -9.28 -1.54
CA LEU A 127 -31.22 -7.96 -1.11
C LEU A 127 -32.26 -7.34 -2.05
N ASP A 128 -32.32 -7.79 -3.31
CA ASP A 128 -33.28 -7.32 -4.30
C ASP A 128 -34.63 -8.10 -4.22
N THR A 129 -34.67 -9.24 -3.53
CA THR A 129 -35.90 -10.02 -3.32
C THR A 129 -36.60 -9.65 -2.01
N ARG A 130 -37.94 -9.77 -1.95
CA ARG A 130 -38.68 -9.52 -0.69
C ARG A 130 -38.28 -10.46 0.47
N PRO A 131 -38.19 -11.79 0.29
CA PRO A 131 -37.80 -12.69 1.37
C PRO A 131 -36.35 -12.47 1.81
N GLY A 132 -35.44 -12.26 0.85
CA GLY A 132 -34.03 -12.02 1.14
C GLY A 132 -33.78 -10.68 1.83
N SER A 133 -34.48 -9.63 1.39
CA SER A 133 -34.45 -8.33 2.08
C SER A 133 -34.99 -8.44 3.49
N LEU A 134 -36.09 -9.16 3.74
CA LEU A 134 -36.61 -9.35 5.10
C LEU A 134 -35.57 -10.06 5.98
N PHE A 135 -34.92 -11.10 5.45
CA PHE A 135 -33.90 -11.84 6.16
C PHE A 135 -32.65 -11.01 6.49
N LEU A 136 -32.15 -10.22 5.54
CA LEU A 136 -30.90 -9.47 5.69
C LEU A 136 -31.08 -8.10 6.35
N THR A 137 -32.23 -7.46 6.18
CA THR A 137 -32.46 -6.05 6.58
C THR A 137 -33.55 -5.89 7.63
N GLY A 138 -34.41 -6.89 7.83
CA GLY A 138 -35.62 -6.77 8.63
C GLY A 138 -36.81 -6.15 7.89
N TYR A 139 -36.68 -5.81 6.60
CA TYR A 139 -37.74 -5.20 5.79
C TYR A 139 -38.11 -6.05 4.57
N LEU A 140 -39.42 -6.23 4.33
CA LEU A 140 -39.93 -6.89 3.11
C LEU A 140 -39.66 -6.10 1.83
N THR A 141 -39.53 -4.78 1.92
CA THR A 141 -39.20 -3.94 0.76
C THR A 141 -37.71 -4.07 0.44
N PRO A 142 -37.32 -4.41 -0.81
CA PRO A 142 -35.93 -4.47 -1.24
C PRO A 142 -35.15 -3.20 -0.91
N ILE A 143 -33.88 -3.33 -0.52
CA ILE A 143 -33.06 -2.20 -0.05
C ILE A 143 -32.92 -1.08 -1.10
N SER A 144 -32.92 -1.43 -2.39
CA SER A 144 -32.88 -0.50 -3.52
C SER A 144 -34.12 0.41 -3.58
N ALA A 145 -35.27 -0.09 -3.15
CA ALA A 145 -36.55 0.62 -3.14
C ALA A 145 -36.81 1.37 -1.82
N GLN A 146 -35.99 1.17 -0.79
CA GLN A 146 -36.14 1.86 0.48
C GLN A 146 -35.79 3.35 0.38
N PRO A 147 -36.43 4.22 1.17
CA PRO A 147 -35.96 5.58 1.38
C PRO A 147 -34.52 5.60 1.90
N VAL A 148 -33.71 6.60 1.54
CA VAL A 148 -32.28 6.62 1.88
C VAL A 148 -32.01 6.59 3.40
N HIS A 149 -32.84 7.24 4.21
CA HIS A 149 -32.73 7.19 5.68
C HIS A 149 -32.98 5.79 6.26
N VAL A 150 -33.85 4.99 5.62
CA VAL A 150 -34.06 3.58 5.98
C VAL A 150 -32.84 2.75 5.59
N ARG A 151 -32.25 2.99 4.41
CA ARG A 151 -30.98 2.33 4.01
C ARG A 151 -29.85 2.65 4.98
N GLU A 152 -29.73 3.90 5.40
CA GLU A 152 -28.75 4.32 6.42
C GLU A 152 -28.98 3.56 7.74
N SER A 153 -30.24 3.44 8.18
CA SER A 153 -30.63 2.67 9.37
C SER A 153 -30.31 1.17 9.25
N ILE A 154 -30.47 0.58 8.07
CA ILE A 154 -30.08 -0.82 7.79
C ILE A 154 -28.56 -0.99 7.95
N LEU A 155 -27.76 -0.07 7.41
CA LEU A 155 -26.30 -0.10 7.57
C LEU A 155 -25.89 0.04 9.04
N HIS A 156 -26.56 0.89 9.81
CA HIS A 156 -26.36 0.96 11.26
C HIS A 156 -26.68 -0.35 11.96
N ALA A 157 -27.83 -0.96 11.64
CA ALA A 157 -28.25 -2.24 12.21
C ALA A 157 -27.25 -3.37 11.91
N TRP A 158 -26.68 -3.41 10.69
CA TRP A 158 -25.63 -4.36 10.33
C TRP A 158 -24.36 -4.16 11.17
N GLY A 159 -24.00 -2.93 11.51
CA GLY A 159 -22.83 -2.62 12.34
C GLY A 159 -22.89 -3.16 13.77
N SER A 160 -24.09 -3.30 14.32
CA SER A 160 -24.33 -3.85 15.66
C SER A 160 -25.00 -5.25 15.63
N ALA A 161 -25.12 -5.85 14.45
CA ALA A 161 -25.78 -7.15 14.30
C ALA A 161 -25.06 -8.22 15.11
N ARG A 162 -25.78 -9.24 15.62
CA ARG A 162 -25.16 -10.39 16.29
C ARG A 162 -24.40 -11.30 15.30
N LEU A 163 -24.84 -11.33 14.05
CA LEU A 163 -24.22 -12.10 12.97
C LEU A 163 -22.95 -11.41 12.47
N GLY A 164 -21.79 -12.06 12.67
CA GLY A 164 -20.49 -11.58 12.20
C GLY A 164 -20.43 -11.21 10.71
N PRO A 165 -21.01 -12.02 9.79
CA PRO A 165 -21.03 -11.70 8.36
C PRO A 165 -21.71 -10.36 8.01
N LEU A 166 -22.76 -9.95 8.74
CA LEU A 166 -23.40 -8.65 8.50
C LEU A 166 -22.49 -7.49 8.92
N ARG A 167 -21.78 -7.63 10.05
CA ARG A 167 -20.79 -6.63 10.51
C ARG A 167 -19.64 -6.49 9.49
N GLN A 168 -19.14 -7.61 9.00
CA GLN A 168 -18.10 -7.64 7.96
C GLN A 168 -18.60 -7.01 6.66
N MET A 169 -19.82 -7.34 6.21
CA MET A 169 -20.43 -6.78 5.01
C MET A 169 -20.56 -5.26 5.10
N ARG A 170 -21.10 -4.72 6.20
CA ARG A 170 -21.19 -3.26 6.42
C ARG A 170 -19.81 -2.61 6.33
N ARG A 171 -18.80 -3.20 6.98
CA ARG A 171 -17.43 -2.67 6.94
C ARG A 171 -16.86 -2.66 5.51
N SER A 172 -16.92 -3.79 4.80
CA SER A 172 -16.38 -3.90 3.44
C SER A 172 -17.08 -2.95 2.46
N LEU A 173 -18.41 -2.87 2.50
CA LEU A 173 -19.18 -1.99 1.62
C LEU A 173 -18.91 -0.51 1.91
N THR A 174 -18.88 -0.10 3.18
CA THR A 174 -18.58 1.29 3.54
C THR A 174 -17.15 1.69 3.16
N ILE A 175 -16.15 0.83 3.39
CA ILE A 175 -14.77 1.08 2.97
C ILE A 175 -14.69 1.24 1.45
N LEU A 176 -15.28 0.31 0.70
CA LEU A 176 -15.26 0.33 -0.75
C LEU A 176 -15.94 1.59 -1.32
N CYS A 177 -17.14 1.95 -0.83
CA CYS A 177 -17.86 3.14 -1.29
C CYS A 177 -17.10 4.43 -0.95
N LYS A 178 -16.58 4.55 0.29
CA LYS A 178 -15.74 5.70 0.67
C LYS A 178 -14.51 5.80 -0.23
N GLN A 179 -13.80 4.68 -0.44
CA GLN A 179 -12.58 4.68 -1.22
C GLN A 179 -12.83 5.13 -2.66
N ALA A 180 -13.84 4.56 -3.33
CA ALA A 180 -14.17 4.94 -4.71
C ALA A 180 -14.57 6.42 -4.79
N TRP A 181 -15.45 6.89 -3.90
CA TRP A 181 -15.91 8.28 -3.92
C TRP A 181 -14.81 9.28 -3.59
N ILE A 182 -13.92 8.99 -2.64
CA ILE A 182 -12.78 9.86 -2.32
C ILE A 182 -11.89 10.07 -3.55
N LYS A 183 -11.62 8.99 -4.29
CA LYS A 183 -10.78 9.05 -5.49
C LYS A 183 -11.43 9.87 -6.61
N THR A 184 -12.74 9.75 -6.82
CA THR A 184 -13.42 10.36 -7.96
C THR A 184 -13.98 11.76 -7.67
N SER A 185 -14.34 12.06 -6.42
CA SER A 185 -15.03 13.31 -6.03
C SER A 185 -14.17 14.57 -6.21
N PRO A 186 -14.50 15.46 -7.15
CA PRO A 186 -13.81 16.75 -7.29
C PRO A 186 -14.15 17.69 -6.14
N VAL A 187 -15.39 17.65 -5.64
CA VAL A 187 -15.87 18.55 -4.58
C VAL A 187 -15.21 18.27 -3.22
N LEU A 188 -14.90 16.99 -2.90
CA LEU A 188 -14.15 16.67 -1.69
C LEU A 188 -12.77 17.33 -1.69
N ARG A 189 -12.06 17.27 -2.82
CA ARG A 189 -10.72 17.87 -2.94
C ARG A 189 -10.77 19.38 -2.73
N ARG A 190 -11.78 20.04 -3.28
CA ARG A 190 -12.02 21.49 -3.11
C ARG A 190 -12.31 21.84 -1.64
N VAL A 191 -13.15 21.05 -0.95
CA VAL A 191 -13.47 21.26 0.47
C VAL A 191 -12.26 21.08 1.38
N VAL A 192 -11.45 20.05 1.13
CA VAL A 192 -10.25 19.75 1.93
C VAL A 192 -9.09 20.70 1.60
N GLY A 193 -9.07 21.28 0.40
CA GLY A 193 -7.93 22.04 -0.12
C GLY A 193 -6.78 21.16 -0.58
N LEU A 194 -7.07 19.91 -0.98
CA LEU A 194 -6.04 19.00 -1.50
C LEU A 194 -5.67 19.42 -2.94
N PRO A 195 -4.39 19.67 -3.24
CA PRO A 195 -3.99 19.94 -4.60
C PRO A 195 -4.09 18.66 -5.46
N ARG A 196 -4.41 18.83 -6.76
CA ARG A 196 -4.53 17.70 -7.70
C ARG A 196 -3.23 16.90 -7.83
N VAL A 197 -2.11 17.59 -7.77
CA VAL A 197 -0.73 17.10 -7.84
C VAL A 197 0.11 17.91 -6.85
N PRO A 198 1.27 17.41 -6.38
CA PRO A 198 2.05 18.15 -5.39
C PRO A 198 2.41 19.57 -5.88
N ILE A 199 2.12 20.57 -5.04
CA ILE A 199 2.35 21.99 -5.35
C ILE A 199 3.85 22.24 -5.46
N GLY A 200 4.27 22.92 -6.53
CA GLY A 200 5.68 23.27 -6.73
C GLY A 200 6.59 22.11 -7.14
N MET A 201 6.03 20.92 -7.39
CA MET A 201 6.79 19.80 -7.93
C MET A 201 7.40 20.17 -9.29
N ARG A 202 8.71 19.99 -9.41
CA ARG A 202 9.42 20.07 -10.69
C ARG A 202 9.80 18.66 -11.13
N PRO A 203 9.40 18.22 -12.34
CA PRO A 203 9.84 16.94 -12.87
C PRO A 203 11.37 16.86 -12.85
N GLY A 204 11.90 15.78 -12.27
CA GLY A 204 13.33 15.49 -12.29
C GLY A 204 13.79 15.09 -13.69
N LYS A 205 15.11 15.06 -13.92
CA LYS A 205 15.66 14.60 -15.21
C LYS A 205 15.37 13.13 -15.48
N GLY A 206 15.23 12.32 -14.43
CA GLY A 206 15.08 10.86 -14.54
C GLY A 206 16.27 10.19 -15.22
N PHE A 207 16.05 8.97 -15.70
CA PHE A 207 16.97 8.23 -16.56
C PHE A 207 16.23 7.82 -17.84
N ASN A 208 16.90 7.94 -18.98
CA ASN A 208 16.33 7.54 -20.26
C ASN A 208 16.54 6.04 -20.48
N TYR A 209 15.57 5.24 -20.05
CA TYR A 209 15.62 3.79 -20.27
C TYR A 209 15.30 3.42 -21.70
N GLU A 210 16.07 2.48 -22.24
CA GLU A 210 15.76 1.81 -23.49
C GLU A 210 15.14 0.44 -23.20
N PHE A 211 13.94 0.22 -23.72
CA PHE A 211 13.22 -1.04 -23.58
C PHE A 211 13.21 -1.79 -24.91
N ILE A 212 13.51 -3.09 -24.85
CA ILE A 212 13.39 -4.00 -26.00
C ILE A 212 11.95 -3.96 -26.51
N GLN A 213 11.80 -3.72 -27.82
CA GLN A 213 10.52 -3.79 -28.53
C GLN A 213 10.54 -5.03 -29.43
N ILE A 214 9.49 -5.85 -29.33
CA ILE A 214 9.37 -7.07 -30.12
C ILE A 214 8.35 -6.82 -31.24
N PRO A 215 8.69 -7.05 -32.52
CA PRO A 215 7.74 -6.86 -33.62
C PRO A 215 6.54 -7.83 -33.52
N PRO A 216 5.44 -7.61 -34.25
CA PRO A 216 4.38 -8.61 -34.36
C PRO A 216 4.89 -9.93 -34.97
N GLY A 217 4.37 -11.07 -34.51
CA GLY A 217 4.76 -12.40 -35.02
C GLY A 217 3.98 -13.53 -34.37
N GLY A 218 3.79 -14.64 -35.11
CA GLY A 218 3.05 -15.82 -34.64
C GLY A 218 3.88 -16.79 -33.80
N ASP A 219 5.17 -16.91 -34.09
CA ASP A 219 6.08 -17.80 -33.35
C ASP A 219 6.61 -17.15 -32.06
N PRO A 220 6.96 -17.94 -31.03
CA PRO A 220 7.59 -17.43 -29.82
C PRO A 220 8.92 -16.72 -30.13
N GLU A 221 9.10 -15.51 -29.59
CA GLU A 221 10.36 -14.79 -29.66
C GLU A 221 11.39 -15.44 -28.73
N VAL A 222 12.65 -15.56 -29.15
CA VAL A 222 13.73 -16.11 -28.31
C VAL A 222 14.77 -15.03 -28.03
N ILE A 223 15.03 -14.76 -26.76
CA ILE A 223 16.07 -13.82 -26.31
C ILE A 223 17.11 -14.58 -25.50
N GLU A 224 18.39 -14.28 -25.69
CA GLU A 224 19.49 -14.92 -24.94
C GLU A 224 20.26 -13.90 -24.11
N THR A 225 20.60 -14.27 -22.88
CA THR A 225 21.37 -13.45 -21.94
C THR A 225 22.25 -14.33 -21.06
N ASP A 226 23.24 -13.77 -20.38
CA ASP A 226 23.99 -14.55 -19.39
C ASP A 226 23.18 -14.67 -18.09
N VAL A 227 22.60 -13.55 -17.64
CA VAL A 227 21.73 -13.49 -16.46
C VAL A 227 20.39 -12.85 -16.80
N LEU A 228 19.32 -13.49 -16.37
CA LEU A 228 17.96 -12.96 -16.38
C LEU A 228 17.54 -12.58 -14.96
N VAL A 229 17.10 -11.34 -14.75
CA VAL A 229 16.50 -10.86 -13.50
C VAL A 229 14.99 -10.66 -13.71
N VAL A 230 14.17 -11.46 -13.02
CA VAL A 230 12.71 -11.42 -13.11
C VAL A 230 12.13 -10.51 -12.04
N GLY A 231 11.77 -9.28 -12.42
CA GLY A 231 11.26 -8.24 -11.53
C GLY A 231 12.29 -7.14 -11.29
N SER A 232 11.87 -5.88 -11.47
CA SER A 232 12.75 -4.71 -11.42
C SER A 232 12.80 -4.04 -10.03
N GLY A 233 12.25 -4.69 -9.00
CA GLY A 233 12.13 -4.16 -7.65
C GLY A 233 13.46 -3.90 -6.93
N CYS A 234 13.40 -3.60 -5.62
CA CYS A 234 14.58 -3.28 -4.81
C CYS A 234 15.72 -4.31 -4.94
N GLY A 235 15.40 -5.61 -4.83
CA GLY A 235 16.38 -6.67 -4.97
C GLY A 235 16.84 -6.91 -6.41
N GLY A 236 15.93 -6.80 -7.37
CA GLY A 236 16.24 -6.91 -8.80
C GLY A 236 17.17 -5.80 -9.31
N GLY A 237 16.95 -4.55 -8.89
CA GLY A 237 17.80 -3.42 -9.26
C GLY A 237 19.25 -3.57 -8.77
N VAL A 238 19.43 -3.93 -7.49
CA VAL A 238 20.77 -4.20 -6.93
C VAL A 238 21.43 -5.37 -7.66
N SER A 239 20.70 -6.46 -7.87
CA SER A 239 21.25 -7.65 -8.54
C SER A 239 21.69 -7.34 -9.97
N ALA A 240 20.85 -6.61 -10.72
CA ALA A 240 21.14 -6.19 -12.08
C ALA A 240 22.38 -5.30 -12.17
N LYS A 241 22.49 -4.30 -11.27
CA LYS A 241 23.67 -3.43 -11.19
C LYS A 241 24.95 -4.24 -11.00
N ASN A 242 25.00 -5.04 -9.94
CA ASN A 242 26.20 -5.79 -9.57
C ASN A 242 26.66 -6.75 -10.68
N LEU A 243 25.71 -7.44 -11.33
CA LEU A 243 26.02 -8.40 -12.40
C LEU A 243 26.42 -7.73 -13.71
N ALA A 244 25.82 -6.57 -14.04
CA ALA A 244 26.20 -5.80 -15.22
C ALA A 244 27.57 -5.14 -15.04
N GLU A 245 27.86 -4.57 -13.86
CA GLU A 245 29.18 -4.02 -13.53
C GLU A 245 30.28 -5.09 -13.49
N ALA A 246 29.93 -6.35 -13.19
CA ALA A 246 30.82 -7.50 -13.33
C ALA A 246 31.06 -7.93 -14.80
N GLY A 247 30.44 -7.27 -15.78
CA GLY A 247 30.66 -7.50 -17.21
C GLY A 247 29.80 -8.61 -17.82
N HIS A 248 28.75 -9.06 -17.14
CA HIS A 248 27.82 -10.06 -17.71
C HIS A 248 26.72 -9.40 -18.56
N ARG A 249 26.21 -10.11 -19.57
CA ARG A 249 24.98 -9.69 -20.26
C ARG A 249 23.80 -9.92 -19.33
N VAL A 250 23.13 -8.84 -18.94
CA VAL A 250 22.00 -8.86 -18.01
C VAL A 250 20.75 -8.36 -18.72
N LEU A 251 19.67 -9.13 -18.61
CA LEU A 251 18.32 -8.72 -19.01
C LEU A 251 17.43 -8.63 -17.77
N ILE A 252 16.80 -7.49 -17.57
CA ILE A 252 15.79 -7.25 -16.54
C ILE A 252 14.43 -7.27 -17.20
N VAL A 253 13.50 -8.03 -16.61
CA VAL A 253 12.11 -8.07 -17.07
C VAL A 253 11.14 -7.60 -15.99
N GLU A 254 10.12 -6.84 -16.38
CA GLU A 254 9.10 -6.27 -15.49
C GLU A 254 7.71 -6.47 -16.09
N LYS A 255 6.74 -6.91 -15.29
CA LYS A 255 5.35 -7.10 -15.76
C LYS A 255 4.60 -5.78 -15.93
N ALA A 256 5.01 -4.76 -15.17
CA ALA A 256 4.48 -3.42 -15.24
C ALA A 256 5.29 -2.55 -16.23
N TYR A 257 5.02 -1.24 -16.21
CA TYR A 257 5.63 -0.27 -17.10
C TYR A 257 6.35 0.84 -16.32
N HIS A 258 7.32 1.47 -16.98
CA HIS A 258 8.03 2.66 -16.54
C HIS A 258 7.16 3.92 -16.72
N TRP A 259 7.29 4.85 -15.78
CA TRP A 259 6.69 6.17 -15.90
C TRP A 259 7.79 7.22 -15.83
N THR A 260 7.86 8.09 -16.83
CA THR A 260 8.83 9.18 -16.82
C THR A 260 8.42 10.24 -15.79
N PRO A 261 9.37 11.04 -15.29
CA PRO A 261 9.13 12.08 -14.28
C PRO A 261 7.93 13.00 -14.56
N ASP A 262 7.71 13.34 -15.84
CA ASP A 262 6.64 14.21 -16.34
C ASP A 262 5.32 13.47 -16.60
N HIS A 263 5.31 12.14 -16.59
CA HIS A 263 4.12 11.29 -16.75
C HIS A 263 3.85 10.42 -15.53
N TYR A 264 4.34 10.76 -14.33
CA TYR A 264 3.99 9.98 -13.14
C TYR A 264 2.48 10.09 -12.85
N PRO A 265 1.77 8.97 -12.61
CA PRO A 265 0.34 8.96 -12.34
C PRO A 265 0.05 9.44 -10.91
N MET A 266 0.20 10.73 -10.67
CA MET A 266 0.19 11.35 -9.34
C MET A 266 -1.22 11.63 -8.79
N THR A 267 -2.27 11.43 -9.60
CA THR A 267 -3.64 11.48 -9.10
C THR A 267 -3.94 10.21 -8.30
N GLU A 268 -4.87 10.28 -7.34
CA GLU A 268 -5.19 9.10 -6.52
C GLU A 268 -5.78 7.96 -7.35
N VAL A 269 -6.68 8.26 -8.29
CA VAL A 269 -7.26 7.26 -9.20
C VAL A 269 -6.15 6.58 -10.01
N ASP A 270 -5.36 7.36 -10.73
CA ASP A 270 -4.36 6.82 -11.66
C ASP A 270 -3.23 6.10 -10.92
N GLY A 271 -2.74 6.69 -9.82
CA GLY A 271 -1.64 6.15 -9.03
C GLY A 271 -1.98 4.80 -8.42
N TRP A 272 -3.20 4.63 -7.90
CA TRP A 272 -3.65 3.34 -7.39
C TRP A 272 -3.65 2.26 -8.48
N HIS A 273 -4.16 2.55 -9.68
CA HIS A 273 -4.26 1.56 -10.77
C HIS A 273 -2.95 1.23 -11.46
N HIS A 274 -2.10 2.24 -11.68
CA HIS A 274 -0.87 2.08 -12.46
C HIS A 274 0.33 1.65 -11.63
N LEU A 275 0.31 1.87 -10.30
CA LEU A 275 1.46 1.63 -9.44
C LEU A 275 1.26 0.54 -8.39
N PHE A 276 0.06 -0.03 -8.22
CA PHE A 276 -0.22 -1.06 -7.22
C PHE A 276 -0.85 -2.31 -7.84
N MET A 277 -0.48 -3.49 -7.33
CA MET A 277 -0.81 -4.80 -7.93
C MET A 277 -2.32 -5.06 -8.09
N SER A 278 -3.15 -4.46 -7.25
CA SER A 278 -4.60 -4.69 -7.20
C SER A 278 -5.43 -3.42 -7.37
N GLY A 279 -4.85 -2.33 -7.89
CA GLY A 279 -5.55 -1.04 -7.98
C GLY A 279 -5.99 -0.45 -6.63
N SER A 280 -5.58 -1.09 -5.53
CA SER A 280 -6.04 -0.90 -4.15
C SER A 280 -5.30 -1.92 -3.26
N PHE A 281 -5.89 -2.23 -2.10
CA PHE A 281 -5.46 -3.23 -1.13
C PHE A 281 -5.86 -4.64 -1.55
N LEU A 282 -4.95 -5.60 -1.36
CA LEU A 282 -5.27 -7.03 -1.28
C LEU A 282 -5.78 -7.33 0.13
N THR A 283 -6.62 -8.34 0.31
CA THR A 283 -7.11 -8.70 1.64
C THR A 283 -6.84 -10.18 1.91
N SER A 284 -6.51 -10.51 3.16
CA SER A 284 -6.40 -11.89 3.63
C SER A 284 -7.72 -12.66 3.48
N ASP A 285 -7.65 -13.99 3.47
CA ASP A 285 -8.82 -14.86 3.28
C ASP A 285 -9.92 -14.64 4.33
N ASP A 286 -9.56 -14.28 5.57
CA ASP A 286 -10.48 -13.97 6.67
C ASP A 286 -10.89 -12.48 6.73
N ALA A 287 -10.43 -11.70 5.76
CA ALA A 287 -10.61 -10.25 5.67
C ALA A 287 -10.10 -9.43 6.87
N SER A 288 -9.17 -9.96 7.68
CA SER A 288 -8.62 -9.24 8.85
C SER A 288 -7.38 -8.41 8.53
N VAL A 289 -6.65 -8.71 7.45
CA VAL A 289 -5.42 -8.00 7.07
C VAL A 289 -5.50 -7.51 5.62
N SER A 290 -5.26 -6.21 5.42
CA SER A 290 -5.11 -5.59 4.10
C SER A 290 -3.65 -5.38 3.75
N VAL A 291 -3.24 -5.78 2.55
CA VAL A 291 -1.86 -5.76 2.06
C VAL A 291 -1.72 -4.83 0.85
N VAL A 292 -0.75 -3.93 0.90
CA VAL A 292 -0.42 -3.00 -0.20
C VAL A 292 0.89 -3.43 -0.85
N ALA A 293 0.89 -3.61 -2.17
CA ALA A 293 2.07 -4.02 -2.93
C ALA A 293 2.22 -3.21 -4.22
N GLY A 294 3.43 -2.69 -4.45
CA GLY A 294 3.76 -1.94 -5.67
C GLY A 294 3.87 -2.83 -6.92
N GLN A 295 3.40 -2.30 -8.04
CA GLN A 295 3.48 -2.90 -9.38
C GLN A 295 3.79 -1.79 -10.40
N SER A 296 5.08 -1.50 -10.58
CA SER A 296 5.64 -0.55 -11.54
C SER A 296 7.10 -0.92 -11.78
N LEU A 297 7.77 -0.34 -12.78
CA LEU A 297 9.23 -0.40 -12.81
C LEU A 297 9.78 0.10 -11.46
N GLY A 298 10.68 -0.67 -10.82
CA GLY A 298 11.17 -0.43 -9.46
C GLY A 298 10.33 -1.03 -8.33
N GLY A 299 9.16 -1.60 -8.63
CA GLY A 299 8.29 -2.30 -7.68
C GLY A 299 7.92 -1.46 -6.46
N GLY A 300 7.94 -2.08 -5.27
CA GLY A 300 7.67 -1.40 -4.00
C GLY A 300 8.60 -0.22 -3.69
N GLY A 301 9.82 -0.21 -4.24
CA GLY A 301 10.76 0.91 -4.08
C GLY A 301 10.29 2.19 -4.78
N THR A 302 9.39 2.08 -5.76
CA THR A 302 8.77 3.23 -6.44
C THR A 302 7.72 3.88 -5.56
N VAL A 303 6.90 3.10 -4.84
CA VAL A 303 5.74 3.61 -4.06
C VAL A 303 5.99 3.73 -2.55
N ASN A 304 7.15 3.32 -2.04
CA ASN A 304 7.45 3.45 -0.62
C ASN A 304 7.76 4.90 -0.19
N TRP A 305 7.84 5.09 1.12
CA TRP A 305 7.90 6.41 1.77
C TRP A 305 9.32 6.88 2.13
N SER A 306 10.35 6.41 1.42
CA SER A 306 11.76 6.82 1.58
C SER A 306 12.46 6.41 2.90
N ALA A 307 11.72 5.96 3.90
CA ALA A 307 12.23 5.40 5.15
C ALA A 307 13.29 4.29 4.94
N SER A 308 14.47 4.49 5.53
CA SER A 308 15.68 3.71 5.25
C SER A 308 16.43 3.29 6.54
N LEU A 309 15.76 2.55 7.40
CA LEU A 309 16.35 1.97 8.62
C LEU A 309 17.14 0.69 8.29
N GLN A 310 18.35 0.56 8.84
CA GLN A 310 19.12 -0.69 8.76
C GLN A 310 18.56 -1.76 9.70
N THR A 311 18.78 -3.04 9.36
CA THR A 311 18.38 -4.19 10.19
C THR A 311 19.06 -4.15 11.56
N GLN A 312 18.28 -4.25 12.63
CA GLN A 312 18.79 -4.14 13.99
C GLN A 312 19.65 -5.35 14.40
N GLY A 313 20.62 -5.12 15.28
CA GLY A 313 21.58 -6.13 15.72
C GLY A 313 20.94 -7.35 16.39
N TYR A 314 19.83 -7.19 17.12
CA TYR A 314 19.13 -8.31 17.75
C TYR A 314 18.46 -9.24 16.71
N VAL A 315 17.89 -8.68 15.64
CA VAL A 315 17.33 -9.47 14.53
C VAL A 315 18.44 -10.20 13.77
N ARG A 316 19.57 -9.54 13.54
CA ARG A 316 20.74 -10.15 12.90
C ARG A 316 21.25 -11.36 13.70
N ARG A 317 21.33 -11.23 15.04
CA ARG A 317 21.67 -12.34 15.94
C ARG A 317 20.63 -13.46 15.91
N GLU A 318 19.34 -13.13 15.85
CA GLU A 318 18.27 -14.11 15.70
C GLU A 318 18.48 -14.96 14.42
N TRP A 319 18.79 -14.32 13.30
CA TRP A 319 19.02 -15.02 12.03
C TRP A 319 20.31 -15.86 12.06
N ALA A 320 21.39 -15.32 12.62
CA ALA A 320 22.65 -16.04 12.76
C ALA A 320 22.52 -17.29 13.67
N ALA A 321 21.70 -17.22 14.72
CA ALA A 321 21.41 -18.36 15.59
C ALA A 321 20.68 -19.51 14.87
N ARG A 322 20.11 -19.26 13.69
CA ARG A 322 19.52 -20.28 12.79
C ARG A 322 20.53 -20.81 11.76
N GLY A 323 21.83 -20.63 12.00
CA GLY A 323 22.91 -21.07 11.10
C GLY A 323 23.25 -20.10 9.97
N LEU A 324 22.61 -18.92 9.92
CA LEU A 324 22.84 -17.91 8.88
C LEU A 324 23.88 -16.87 9.35
N HIS A 325 25.09 -17.33 9.67
CA HIS A 325 26.17 -16.52 10.28
C HIS A 325 26.58 -15.27 9.49
N PHE A 326 26.29 -15.24 8.18
CA PHE A 326 26.45 -14.07 7.32
C PHE A 326 25.79 -12.82 7.91
N PHE A 327 24.61 -12.93 8.52
CA PHE A 327 23.89 -11.74 9.02
C PHE A 327 24.62 -11.02 10.15
N THR A 328 25.52 -11.69 10.86
CA THR A 328 26.37 -11.07 11.89
C THR A 328 27.78 -10.74 11.42
N SER A 329 28.12 -11.04 10.16
CA SER A 329 29.46 -10.80 9.62
C SER A 329 29.67 -9.33 9.22
N ALA A 330 30.94 -8.98 8.99
CA ALA A 330 31.32 -7.72 8.39
C ALA A 330 30.80 -7.58 6.96
N ASP A 331 30.70 -8.67 6.20
CA ASP A 331 30.20 -8.63 4.81
C ASP A 331 28.76 -8.14 4.72
N PHE A 332 27.89 -8.55 5.65
CA PHE A 332 26.52 -8.06 5.67
C PHE A 332 26.45 -6.58 6.05
N GLN A 333 27.31 -6.12 6.97
CA GLN A 333 27.41 -4.69 7.28
C GLN A 333 27.86 -3.90 6.05
N GLN A 334 28.89 -4.37 5.34
CA GLN A 334 29.33 -3.73 4.09
C GLN A 334 28.24 -3.73 3.01
N SER A 335 27.40 -4.76 2.93
CA SER A 335 26.23 -4.76 2.03
C SER A 335 25.20 -3.70 2.43
N LEU A 336 24.94 -3.51 3.73
CA LEU A 336 24.06 -2.45 4.22
C LEU A 336 24.64 -1.07 3.88
N ASP A 337 25.93 -0.86 4.13
CA ASP A 337 26.62 0.41 3.92
C ASP A 337 26.66 0.77 2.43
N ARG A 338 27.08 -0.15 1.54
CA ARG A 338 27.07 0.08 0.08
C ARG A 338 25.71 0.53 -0.44
N VAL A 339 24.64 -0.10 0.04
CA VAL A 339 23.27 0.22 -0.37
C VAL A 339 22.85 1.60 0.15
N CYS A 340 23.09 1.88 1.43
CA CYS A 340 22.77 3.17 2.05
C CYS A 340 23.57 4.32 1.41
N ASP A 341 24.86 4.13 1.19
CA ASP A 341 25.76 5.10 0.57
C ASP A 341 25.33 5.41 -0.86
N ARG A 342 25.03 4.38 -1.66
CA ARG A 342 24.56 4.59 -3.04
C ARG A 342 23.25 5.38 -3.09
N MET A 343 22.37 5.15 -2.13
CA MET A 343 21.10 5.86 -2.02
C MET A 343 21.23 7.25 -1.35
N GLY A 344 22.39 7.58 -0.81
CA GLY A 344 22.63 8.78 0.01
C GLY A 344 21.66 8.88 1.18
N VAL A 345 21.51 7.77 1.92
CA VAL A 345 20.64 7.70 3.09
C VAL A 345 21.15 8.64 4.18
N SER A 346 20.35 9.61 4.59
CA SER A 346 20.75 10.61 5.59
C SER A 346 19.56 11.12 6.42
N THR A 347 19.86 11.68 7.59
CA THR A 347 18.92 12.44 8.43
C THR A 347 19.17 13.95 8.40
N GLU A 348 20.27 14.42 7.80
CA GLU A 348 20.74 15.80 7.91
C GLU A 348 19.79 16.84 7.30
N HIS A 349 19.07 16.46 6.24
CA HIS A 349 18.21 17.37 5.47
C HIS A 349 16.71 17.09 5.63
N ILE A 350 16.33 16.39 6.70
CA ILE A 350 14.92 16.12 6.98
C ILE A 350 14.24 17.41 7.46
N ASN A 351 13.26 17.88 6.69
CA ASN A 351 12.30 18.87 7.16
C ASN A 351 11.05 18.14 7.66
N GLN A 352 10.87 18.10 8.98
CA GLN A 352 9.76 17.43 9.62
C GLN A 352 8.45 18.22 9.38
N ASN A 353 7.43 17.55 8.85
CA ASN A 353 6.09 18.14 8.78
C ASN A 353 5.44 18.19 10.19
N PRO A 354 4.34 18.93 10.38
CA PRO A 354 3.72 19.07 11.71
C PRO A 354 3.37 17.72 12.36
N GLY A 355 2.86 16.74 11.61
CA GLY A 355 2.50 15.43 12.14
C GLY A 355 3.70 14.62 12.65
N ASN A 356 4.84 14.63 11.94
CA ASN A 356 6.06 13.98 12.42
C ASN A 356 6.69 14.76 13.58
N MET A 357 6.61 16.09 13.60
CA MET A 357 7.06 16.91 14.72
C MET A 357 6.28 16.64 16.01
N MET A 358 4.95 16.52 15.93
CA MET A 358 4.10 16.16 17.08
C MET A 358 4.48 14.78 17.66
N LEU A 359 4.89 13.84 16.82
CA LEU A 359 5.34 12.52 17.27
C LEU A 359 6.66 12.61 18.06
N LEU A 360 7.62 13.40 17.58
CA LEU A 360 8.90 13.64 18.28
C LEU A 360 8.71 14.44 19.56
N ASP A 361 7.92 15.52 19.52
CA ASP A 361 7.70 16.39 20.68
C ASP A 361 6.90 15.70 21.78
N GLY A 362 5.84 14.96 21.41
CA GLY A 362 5.05 14.22 22.39
C GLY A 362 5.85 13.09 23.03
N ALA A 363 6.70 12.39 22.27
CA ALA A 363 7.64 11.42 22.85
C ALA A 363 8.63 12.08 23.83
N ARG A 364 9.19 13.24 23.46
CA ARG A 364 10.08 14.03 24.33
C ARG A 364 9.38 14.46 25.63
N LYS A 365 8.14 14.95 25.57
CA LYS A 365 7.35 15.35 26.75
C LYS A 365 7.05 14.18 27.69
N LEU A 366 6.96 12.96 27.15
CA LEU A 366 6.71 11.73 27.90
C LEU A 366 7.99 11.02 28.34
N GLY A 367 9.17 11.52 27.96
CA GLY A 367 10.46 10.90 28.28
C GLY A 367 10.77 9.63 27.48
N TRP A 368 10.16 9.46 26.31
CA TRP A 368 10.32 8.28 25.45
C TRP A 368 11.38 8.47 24.37
N ASN A 369 12.06 7.37 24.01
CA ASN A 369 13.05 7.38 22.94
C ASN A 369 12.39 7.51 21.55
N ALA A 370 12.73 8.58 20.86
CA ALA A 370 12.31 8.85 19.48
C ALA A 370 13.46 9.44 18.66
N LYS A 371 13.46 9.19 17.35
CA LYS A 371 14.50 9.67 16.44
C LYS A 371 13.96 9.99 15.04
N PRO A 372 14.66 10.85 14.28
CA PRO A 372 14.44 10.98 12.86
C PRO A 372 14.67 9.64 12.13
N VAL A 373 13.89 9.38 11.09
CA VAL A 373 14.04 8.20 10.24
C VAL A 373 14.89 8.57 9.02
N PRO A 374 16.05 7.93 8.80
CA PRO A 374 16.89 8.20 7.64
C PRO A 374 16.14 8.04 6.32
N GLN A 375 16.39 8.94 5.37
CA GLN A 375 15.68 9.03 4.09
C GLN A 375 16.63 8.76 2.92
N ASN A 376 16.19 8.00 1.91
CA ASN A 376 16.99 7.72 0.70
C ASN A 376 16.87 8.84 -0.35
N THR A 377 17.19 10.07 0.00
CA THR A 377 16.98 11.25 -0.86
C THR A 377 18.25 11.74 -1.55
N GLY A 378 19.31 10.93 -1.55
CA GLY A 378 20.60 11.30 -2.12
C GLY A 378 21.26 12.45 -1.37
N GLY A 379 21.12 12.48 -0.04
CA GLY A 379 21.65 13.55 0.81
C GLY A 379 21.03 14.93 0.56
N ARG A 380 19.76 15.00 0.14
CA ARG A 380 19.06 16.27 -0.15
C ARG A 380 17.72 16.33 0.58
N GLN A 381 17.21 17.54 0.77
CA GLN A 381 15.85 17.73 1.29
C GLN A 381 14.82 17.22 0.26
N HIS A 382 13.80 16.50 0.74
CA HIS A 382 12.66 16.08 -0.07
C HIS A 382 11.36 16.31 0.73
N TYR A 383 10.54 17.25 0.26
CA TYR A 383 9.31 17.67 0.95
C TYR A 383 8.16 17.70 -0.06
N CYS A 384 7.50 16.56 -0.30
CA CYS A 384 6.44 16.48 -1.32
C CYS A 384 5.09 15.96 -0.84
N GLY A 385 5.02 15.00 0.09
CA GLY A 385 3.75 14.40 0.56
C GLY A 385 3.19 13.27 -0.31
N TYR A 386 3.72 13.07 -1.53
CA TYR A 386 3.13 12.18 -2.53
C TYR A 386 3.99 10.94 -2.84
N CYS A 387 5.02 10.63 -2.04
CA CYS A 387 5.91 9.48 -2.29
C CYS A 387 5.17 8.14 -2.46
N ASN A 388 3.96 8.02 -1.90
CA ASN A 388 3.07 6.88 -2.09
C ASN A 388 2.73 6.59 -3.56
N PHE A 389 2.68 7.61 -4.42
CA PHE A 389 2.41 7.48 -5.86
C PHE A 389 3.66 7.70 -6.71
N GLY A 390 4.84 7.44 -6.16
CA GLY A 390 6.10 7.66 -6.86
C GLY A 390 6.76 8.99 -6.52
N CYS A 391 7.86 9.27 -7.21
CA CYS A 391 8.65 10.49 -7.00
C CYS A 391 9.05 11.07 -8.36
N GLY A 392 8.15 11.85 -8.96
CA GLY A 392 8.47 12.47 -10.24
C GLY A 392 9.51 13.60 -10.13
N SER A 393 9.93 14.04 -8.94
CA SER A 393 11.12 14.90 -8.78
C SER A 393 12.45 14.12 -8.89
N CYS A 394 12.39 12.78 -8.86
CA CYS A 394 13.55 11.88 -8.82
C CYS A 394 14.54 12.18 -7.68
N GLU A 395 14.06 12.72 -6.56
CA GLU A 395 14.88 12.93 -5.36
C GLU A 395 14.98 11.65 -4.53
N LYS A 396 13.88 10.90 -4.41
CA LYS A 396 13.86 9.57 -3.78
C LYS A 396 14.66 8.56 -4.61
N GLN A 397 15.79 8.12 -4.08
CA GLN A 397 16.77 7.22 -4.69
C GLN A 397 16.33 5.74 -4.65
N GLY A 398 15.06 5.46 -4.96
CA GLY A 398 14.58 4.09 -5.18
C GLY A 398 15.18 3.46 -6.44
N PRO A 399 14.86 2.18 -6.75
CA PRO A 399 15.53 1.42 -7.81
C PRO A 399 15.56 2.12 -9.18
N VAL A 400 14.46 2.80 -9.56
CA VAL A 400 14.32 3.53 -10.84
C VAL A 400 15.27 4.73 -10.96
N VAL A 401 15.72 5.29 -9.84
CA VAL A 401 16.56 6.50 -9.81
C VAL A 401 18.02 6.16 -9.48
N SER A 402 18.28 5.08 -8.74
CA SER A 402 19.62 4.69 -8.29
C SER A 402 20.18 3.46 -9.01
N PHE A 403 19.73 2.26 -8.64
CA PHE A 403 20.38 1.00 -9.06
C PHE A 403 20.10 0.60 -10.52
N LEU A 404 18.86 0.76 -11.01
CA LEU A 404 18.54 0.41 -12.40
C LEU A 404 19.26 1.32 -13.42
N PRO A 405 19.41 2.64 -13.19
CA PRO A 405 20.26 3.48 -14.04
C PRO A 405 21.71 3.04 -14.07
N ASP A 406 22.28 2.58 -12.94
CA ASP A 406 23.65 2.07 -12.91
C ASP A 406 23.78 0.79 -13.73
N ALA A 407 22.82 -0.15 -13.59
CA ALA A 407 22.76 -1.35 -14.41
C ALA A 407 22.68 -1.02 -15.90
N ALA A 408 21.85 -0.04 -16.28
CA ALA A 408 21.72 0.41 -17.67
C ALA A 408 23.02 0.99 -18.20
N ARG A 409 23.71 1.83 -17.42
CA ARG A 409 25.03 2.39 -17.79
C ARG A 409 26.10 1.32 -17.94
N ALA A 410 26.01 0.23 -17.17
CA ALA A 410 26.87 -0.94 -17.29
C ALA A 410 26.45 -1.89 -18.43
N GLY A 411 25.44 -1.56 -19.23
CA GLY A 411 25.05 -2.29 -20.43
C GLY A 411 23.88 -3.26 -20.26
N ALA A 412 23.22 -3.29 -19.11
CA ALA A 412 22.03 -4.11 -18.91
C ALA A 412 20.87 -3.67 -19.83
N LYS A 413 20.06 -4.63 -20.26
CA LYS A 413 18.87 -4.42 -21.12
C LYS A 413 17.58 -4.60 -20.33
N PHE A 414 16.50 -3.96 -20.79
CA PHE A 414 15.23 -3.93 -20.08
C PHE A 414 14.08 -4.35 -20.99
N LEU A 415 13.12 -5.08 -20.42
CA LEU A 415 11.86 -5.45 -21.06
C LEU A 415 10.72 -5.25 -20.07
N GLU A 416 9.99 -4.14 -20.23
CA GLU A 416 8.74 -3.88 -19.50
C GLU A 416 7.55 -4.58 -20.18
N GLY A 417 6.41 -4.70 -19.48
CA GLY A 417 5.22 -5.41 -19.98
C GLY A 417 5.38 -6.93 -20.12
N PHE A 418 6.43 -7.53 -19.54
CA PHE A 418 6.69 -8.97 -19.59
C PHE A 418 6.17 -9.70 -18.34
N HIS A 419 5.10 -10.47 -18.51
CA HIS A 419 4.60 -11.37 -17.49
C HIS A 419 5.34 -12.72 -17.55
N ALA A 420 6.23 -12.96 -16.59
CA ALA A 420 6.91 -14.25 -16.42
C ALA A 420 5.92 -15.33 -15.93
N GLU A 421 5.71 -16.36 -16.75
CA GLU A 421 4.72 -17.41 -16.50
C GLU A 421 5.35 -18.57 -15.72
N LYS A 422 6.52 -19.03 -16.16
CA LYS A 422 7.28 -20.14 -15.54
C LYS A 422 8.77 -20.10 -15.88
N VAL A 423 9.59 -20.61 -14.98
CA VAL A 423 11.00 -20.98 -15.23
C VAL A 423 11.02 -22.29 -16.02
N VAL A 424 11.89 -22.35 -17.03
CA VAL A 424 12.10 -23.54 -17.85
C VAL A 424 13.32 -24.28 -17.35
N PHE A 425 13.21 -25.60 -17.19
CA PHE A 425 14.28 -26.46 -16.69
C PHE A 425 14.73 -27.49 -17.74
N SER A 426 15.99 -27.91 -17.63
CA SER A 426 16.50 -29.15 -18.24
C SER A 426 17.10 -30.04 -17.16
N THR A 427 17.20 -31.34 -17.42
CA THR A 427 17.92 -32.27 -16.55
C THR A 427 19.32 -32.47 -17.12
N GLN A 428 20.36 -32.11 -16.36
CA GLN A 428 21.76 -32.30 -16.74
C GLN A 428 22.48 -33.02 -15.60
N ASN A 429 23.11 -34.17 -15.89
CA ASN A 429 23.81 -34.99 -14.89
C ASN A 429 22.94 -35.31 -13.65
N GLY A 430 21.64 -35.56 -13.85
CA GLY A 430 20.69 -35.81 -12.77
C GLY A 430 20.26 -34.58 -11.96
N GLN A 431 20.79 -33.39 -12.28
CA GLN A 431 20.41 -32.13 -11.62
C GLN A 431 19.40 -31.35 -12.47
N GLN A 432 18.46 -30.69 -11.80
CA GLN A 432 17.50 -29.81 -12.45
C GLN A 432 18.12 -28.43 -12.67
N VAL A 433 18.44 -28.08 -13.91
CA VAL A 433 19.12 -26.83 -14.28
C VAL A 433 18.14 -25.85 -14.91
N ALA A 434 18.06 -24.63 -14.36
CA ALA A 434 17.26 -23.56 -14.95
C ALA A 434 17.91 -23.07 -16.26
N MET A 435 17.11 -23.04 -17.32
CA MET A 435 17.54 -22.68 -18.67
C MET A 435 17.05 -21.29 -19.10
N GLY A 436 16.11 -20.71 -18.36
CA GLY A 436 15.44 -19.49 -18.76
C GLY A 436 14.04 -19.36 -18.20
N VAL A 437 13.27 -18.43 -18.76
CA VAL A 437 11.88 -18.14 -18.40
C VAL A 437 11.03 -18.00 -19.64
N GLU A 438 9.85 -18.61 -19.62
CA GLU A 438 8.80 -18.41 -20.61
C GLU A 438 7.77 -17.41 -20.05
N GLY A 439 7.28 -16.53 -20.90
CA GLY A 439 6.24 -15.59 -20.52
C GLY A 439 5.57 -14.90 -21.70
N THR A 440 4.69 -13.96 -21.38
CA THR A 440 3.98 -13.14 -22.35
C THR A 440 4.43 -11.70 -22.22
N TRP A 441 4.88 -11.12 -23.34
CA TRP A 441 5.17 -9.69 -23.46
C TRP A 441 3.99 -8.94 -24.08
N VAL A 442 3.71 -7.75 -23.54
CA VAL A 442 2.72 -6.81 -24.06
C VAL A 442 3.41 -5.47 -24.28
N SER A 443 3.29 -4.92 -25.49
CA SER A 443 3.85 -3.61 -25.81
C SER A 443 3.03 -2.48 -25.19
N ARG A 444 3.62 -1.29 -25.15
CA ARG A 444 2.86 -0.04 -25.09
C ARG A 444 1.97 0.11 -26.32
N ASP A 445 0.97 0.98 -26.22
CA ASP A 445 0.13 1.36 -27.35
C ASP A 445 0.89 2.26 -28.35
N ILE A 446 0.25 2.54 -29.49
CA ILE A 446 0.84 3.34 -30.58
C ILE A 446 1.24 4.77 -30.17
N ASN A 447 0.69 5.29 -29.06
CA ASN A 447 1.00 6.60 -28.52
C ASN A 447 2.02 6.54 -27.37
N GLY A 448 2.60 5.37 -27.10
CA GLY A 448 3.49 5.15 -25.97
C GLY A 448 2.79 5.05 -24.61
N GLY A 449 1.45 4.94 -24.61
CA GLY A 449 0.65 4.72 -23.40
C GLY A 449 0.54 3.24 -23.02
N VAL A 450 -0.16 2.98 -21.92
CA VAL A 450 -0.43 1.61 -21.39
C VAL A 450 -1.93 1.28 -21.41
N ALA A 451 -2.74 2.15 -22.02
CA ALA A 451 -4.19 2.16 -21.93
C ALA A 451 -4.88 2.14 -23.30
N GLY A 452 -4.17 2.48 -24.38
CA GLY A 452 -4.68 2.52 -25.73
C GLY A 452 -4.54 1.21 -26.50
N SER A 453 -4.88 1.30 -27.78
CA SER A 453 -4.80 0.23 -28.78
C SER A 453 -4.28 0.82 -30.11
N PRO A 454 -3.68 0.01 -31.00
CA PRO A 454 -3.36 -1.40 -30.85
C PRO A 454 -2.14 -1.64 -29.93
N VAL A 455 -2.04 -2.84 -29.37
CA VAL A 455 -0.86 -3.34 -28.64
C VAL A 455 -0.39 -4.65 -29.26
N ASN A 456 0.92 -4.91 -29.23
CA ASN A 456 1.50 -6.17 -29.64
C ASN A 456 1.55 -7.13 -28.44
N ARG A 457 1.16 -8.38 -28.66
CA ARG A 457 1.31 -9.46 -27.68
C ARG A 457 2.18 -10.55 -28.27
N ARG A 458 3.21 -10.97 -27.55
CA ARG A 458 4.15 -12.01 -28.00
C ARG A 458 4.41 -13.01 -26.88
N LYS A 459 4.46 -14.29 -27.23
CA LYS A 459 5.11 -15.30 -26.38
C LYS A 459 6.62 -15.12 -26.51
N VAL A 460 7.33 -15.16 -25.40
CA VAL A 460 8.79 -14.97 -25.36
C VAL A 460 9.42 -16.04 -24.48
N LEU A 461 10.46 -16.69 -24.99
CA LEU A 461 11.36 -17.55 -24.25
C LEU A 461 12.69 -16.82 -24.07
N ILE A 462 13.03 -16.50 -22.83
CA ILE A 462 14.31 -15.89 -22.50
C ILE A 462 15.23 -16.97 -21.96
N LYS A 463 16.27 -17.34 -22.71
CA LYS A 463 17.30 -18.29 -22.27
C LYS A 463 18.38 -17.57 -21.46
N ALA A 464 18.79 -18.16 -20.35
CA ALA A 464 19.82 -17.59 -19.48
C ALA A 464 20.66 -18.67 -18.80
N LYS A 465 21.94 -18.37 -18.55
CA LYS A 465 22.84 -19.25 -17.75
C LYS A 465 22.46 -19.22 -16.27
N ARG A 466 21.92 -18.10 -15.81
CA ARG A 466 21.43 -17.87 -14.45
C ARG A 466 20.10 -17.13 -14.50
N VAL A 467 19.15 -17.56 -13.68
CA VAL A 467 17.86 -16.91 -13.48
C VAL A 467 17.79 -16.44 -12.02
N ILE A 468 17.57 -15.14 -11.82
CA ILE A 468 17.33 -14.54 -10.52
C ILE A 468 15.87 -14.10 -10.47
N VAL A 469 15.09 -14.72 -9.58
CA VAL A 469 13.72 -14.32 -9.29
C VAL A 469 13.74 -13.18 -8.28
N SER A 470 13.11 -12.06 -8.63
CA SER A 470 13.01 -10.84 -7.82
C SER A 470 11.62 -10.22 -7.93
N ALA A 471 10.59 -11.06 -8.06
CA ALA A 471 9.20 -10.66 -8.27
C ALA A 471 8.49 -10.21 -6.98
N GLY A 472 9.17 -10.26 -5.84
CA GLY A 472 8.67 -9.87 -4.52
C GLY A 472 7.93 -10.99 -3.80
N THR A 473 7.80 -10.82 -2.48
CA THR A 473 7.23 -11.79 -1.54
C THR A 473 5.90 -12.40 -1.95
N LEU A 474 5.05 -11.65 -2.65
CA LEU A 474 3.74 -12.16 -3.08
C LEU A 474 3.82 -13.00 -4.37
N GLN A 475 4.76 -12.73 -5.27
CA GLN A 475 4.77 -13.29 -6.64
C GLN A 475 5.91 -14.28 -6.89
N SER A 476 7.09 -14.08 -6.27
CA SER A 476 8.22 -15.01 -6.35
C SER A 476 7.84 -16.46 -6.01
N PRO A 477 7.17 -16.76 -4.88
CA PRO A 477 6.76 -18.13 -4.58
C PRO A 477 5.77 -18.69 -5.62
N LEU A 478 4.84 -17.87 -6.12
CA LEU A 478 3.86 -18.32 -7.13
C LEU A 478 4.54 -18.63 -8.46
N LEU A 479 5.54 -17.85 -8.88
CA LEU A 479 6.34 -18.18 -10.06
C LEU A 479 7.06 -19.52 -9.87
N LEU A 480 7.68 -19.75 -8.72
CA LEU A 480 8.33 -21.03 -8.41
C LEU A 480 7.35 -22.21 -8.43
N MET A 481 6.16 -22.06 -7.85
CA MET A 481 5.09 -23.07 -7.88
C MET A 481 4.63 -23.37 -9.31
N ARG A 482 4.36 -22.33 -10.13
CA ARG A 482 3.97 -22.50 -11.55
C ARG A 482 5.08 -23.12 -12.40
N SER A 483 6.33 -23.01 -11.95
CA SER A 483 7.50 -23.65 -12.59
C SER A 483 7.64 -25.13 -12.22
N GLY A 484 6.72 -25.69 -11.42
CA GLY A 484 6.65 -27.11 -11.11
C GLY A 484 7.47 -27.55 -9.89
N LEU A 485 8.12 -26.63 -9.18
CA LEU A 485 8.89 -26.96 -7.98
C LEU A 485 7.98 -27.50 -6.86
N LYS A 486 8.46 -28.53 -6.15
CA LYS A 486 7.67 -29.31 -5.19
C LYS A 486 8.05 -29.08 -3.73
N ASN A 487 8.98 -28.16 -3.46
CA ASN A 487 9.36 -27.81 -2.10
C ASN A 487 8.14 -27.24 -1.32
N PRO A 488 7.67 -27.90 -0.24
CA PRO A 488 6.47 -27.50 0.48
C PRO A 488 6.64 -26.19 1.28
N ARG A 489 7.88 -25.69 1.41
CA ARG A 489 8.17 -24.40 2.06
C ARG A 489 7.87 -23.20 1.16
N ILE A 490 7.73 -23.39 -0.15
CA ILE A 490 7.41 -22.30 -1.09
C ILE A 490 6.06 -21.68 -0.71
N GLY A 491 6.04 -20.36 -0.53
CA GLY A 491 4.85 -19.59 -0.16
C GLY A 491 4.55 -19.58 1.35
N GLN A 492 5.23 -20.40 2.17
CA GLN A 492 5.09 -20.38 3.63
C GLN A 492 5.92 -19.25 4.24
N ASN A 493 5.78 -18.98 5.54
CA ASN A 493 6.60 -17.99 6.27
C ASN A 493 6.39 -16.53 5.80
N LEU A 494 5.17 -16.17 5.42
CA LEU A 494 4.82 -14.78 5.17
C LEU A 494 4.83 -13.98 6.47
N TYR A 495 5.68 -12.96 6.55
CA TYR A 495 5.66 -11.94 7.59
C TYR A 495 5.17 -10.61 7.01
N LEU A 496 4.41 -9.85 7.80
CA LEU A 496 3.69 -8.67 7.32
C LEU A 496 3.99 -7.37 8.06
N HIS A 497 4.61 -7.38 9.24
CA HIS A 497 4.61 -6.22 10.15
C HIS A 497 3.20 -5.58 10.26
N PRO A 498 2.21 -6.29 10.82
CA PRO A 498 0.83 -5.80 10.87
C PRO A 498 0.75 -4.51 11.69
N VAL A 499 -0.10 -3.59 11.22
CA VAL A 499 -0.33 -2.29 11.86
C VAL A 499 -1.80 -2.04 12.11
N THR A 500 -2.10 -1.18 13.09
CA THR A 500 -3.41 -0.51 13.21
C THR A 500 -3.23 1.00 13.23
N PHE A 501 -4.35 1.72 13.07
CA PHE A 501 -4.37 3.16 12.90
C PHE A 501 -4.90 3.87 14.16
N LEU A 502 -4.26 4.99 14.51
CA LEU A 502 -4.79 6.00 15.44
C LEU A 502 -4.81 7.35 14.74
N GLY A 503 -5.95 8.03 14.83
CA GLY A 503 -6.12 9.39 14.33
C GLY A 503 -6.37 10.37 15.46
N ALA A 504 -5.96 11.62 15.26
CA ALA A 504 -6.29 12.70 16.17
C ALA A 504 -6.60 13.99 15.39
N TYR A 505 -7.50 14.80 15.93
CA TYR A 505 -7.84 16.11 15.42
C TYR A 505 -7.29 17.20 16.34
N HIS A 506 -6.73 18.23 15.72
CA HIS A 506 -6.15 19.38 16.37
C HIS A 506 -6.82 20.67 15.92
N LYS A 507 -6.79 21.69 16.77
CA LYS A 507 -7.31 23.01 16.41
C LYS A 507 -6.52 23.65 15.25
N ALA A 508 -5.19 23.46 15.26
CA ALA A 508 -4.30 23.99 14.23
C ALA A 508 -4.47 23.27 12.88
N GLU A 509 -4.21 23.97 11.79
CA GLU A 509 -4.08 23.31 10.48
C GLU A 509 -2.76 22.51 10.43
N ILE A 510 -2.86 21.26 9.99
CA ILE A 510 -1.78 20.28 9.89
C ILE A 510 -1.42 20.00 8.42
N LYS A 511 -2.44 19.89 7.55
CA LYS A 511 -2.32 19.47 6.14
C LYS A 511 -1.48 18.18 6.00
N PRO A 512 -1.97 17.04 6.54
CA PRO A 512 -1.15 15.85 6.75
C PRO A 512 -0.69 15.15 5.46
N TRP A 513 -1.15 15.60 4.29
CA TRP A 513 -0.68 15.16 2.98
C TRP A 513 0.54 15.96 2.47
N GLU A 514 1.09 16.91 3.24
CA GLU A 514 2.28 17.68 2.87
C GLU A 514 3.55 17.17 3.59
N GLY A 515 4.71 17.27 2.93
CA GLY A 515 6.01 16.92 3.52
C GLY A 515 6.37 15.43 3.51
N GLY A 516 7.40 15.04 4.26
CA GLY A 516 7.79 13.64 4.35
C GLY A 516 6.74 12.81 5.09
N ILE A 517 6.33 11.67 4.53
CA ILE A 517 5.29 10.81 5.13
C ILE A 517 5.79 10.24 6.47
N LEU A 518 6.91 9.52 6.44
CA LEU A 518 7.49 8.82 7.58
C LEU A 518 8.93 9.30 7.78
N THR A 519 9.08 10.31 8.64
CA THR A 519 10.36 10.99 8.92
C THR A 519 10.72 11.00 10.41
N ALA A 520 9.84 10.47 11.27
CA ALA A 520 10.06 10.25 12.69
C ALA A 520 9.57 8.86 13.12
N VAL A 521 10.21 8.29 14.14
CA VAL A 521 9.81 7.03 14.77
C VAL A 521 10.02 7.09 16.28
N VAL A 522 9.06 6.55 17.04
CA VAL A 522 9.22 6.27 18.48
C VAL A 522 9.57 4.80 18.65
N GLY A 523 10.73 4.53 19.23
CA GLY A 523 11.29 3.19 19.40
C GLY A 523 11.22 2.65 20.83
N GLU A 524 10.65 3.41 21.77
CA GLU A 524 10.55 3.05 23.20
C GLU A 524 9.95 1.64 23.42
N PHE A 525 8.96 1.27 22.61
CA PHE A 525 8.19 0.04 22.76
C PHE A 525 8.66 -1.09 21.85
N GLU A 526 9.81 -0.98 21.16
CA GLU A 526 10.18 -1.92 20.08
C GLU A 526 10.64 -3.30 20.56
N ASN A 527 10.90 -3.46 21.86
CA ASN A 527 11.50 -4.65 22.46
C ASN A 527 10.90 -5.00 23.84
N LEU A 528 9.58 -5.11 23.91
CA LEU A 528 8.83 -5.36 25.16
C LEU A 528 9.12 -6.75 25.77
N ASP A 529 9.48 -7.74 24.95
CA ASP A 529 9.76 -9.10 25.40
C ASP A 529 11.26 -9.40 25.62
N GLY A 530 12.14 -8.41 25.42
CA GLY A 530 13.59 -8.57 25.44
C GLY A 530 14.18 -9.39 24.29
N LYS A 531 13.36 -9.85 23.34
CA LYS A 531 13.74 -10.67 22.17
C LYS A 531 13.46 -9.98 20.84
N GLY A 532 13.19 -8.69 20.88
CA GLY A 532 12.98 -7.83 19.73
C GLY A 532 11.53 -7.74 19.25
N HIS A 533 10.55 -8.14 20.06
CA HIS A 533 9.13 -7.99 19.75
C HIS A 533 8.49 -6.89 20.59
N GLY A 534 7.72 -6.04 19.93
CA GLY A 534 7.14 -4.82 20.47
C GLY A 534 6.65 -3.92 19.33
N ALA A 535 6.21 -2.70 19.67
CA ALA A 535 5.69 -1.72 18.72
C ALA A 535 6.67 -0.59 18.42
N LYS A 536 6.65 -0.12 17.18
CA LYS A 536 7.15 1.19 16.77
C LYS A 536 5.97 2.08 16.44
N LEU A 537 6.14 3.36 16.73
CA LEU A 537 5.11 4.36 16.45
C LEU A 537 5.62 5.24 15.31
N GLU A 538 4.85 5.31 14.23
CA GLU A 538 5.25 5.98 12.99
C GLU A 538 4.11 6.85 12.45
N ALA A 539 4.44 7.98 11.85
CA ALA A 539 3.49 8.71 11.01
C ALA A 539 3.17 7.91 9.74
N THR A 540 1.96 8.07 9.21
CA THR A 540 1.48 7.31 8.04
C THR A 540 1.03 8.21 6.90
N ASN A 541 0.79 7.61 5.73
CA ASN A 541 0.26 8.31 4.57
C ASN A 541 -1.17 8.81 4.84
N MET A 542 -1.37 10.11 4.68
CA MET A 542 -2.63 10.80 4.93
C MET A 542 -3.21 11.49 3.69
N ILE A 543 -2.78 11.10 2.48
CA ILE A 543 -3.55 11.36 1.26
C ILE A 543 -4.98 10.81 1.47
N PRO A 544 -6.05 11.52 1.05
CA PRO A 544 -7.42 11.15 1.40
C PRO A 544 -7.81 9.69 1.15
N SER A 545 -7.51 9.14 -0.04
CA SER A 545 -7.84 7.77 -0.41
C SER A 545 -7.08 6.69 0.37
N ALA A 546 -6.04 7.07 1.12
CA ALA A 546 -5.31 6.19 2.02
C ALA A 546 -5.67 6.42 3.49
N GLY A 547 -5.99 7.66 3.90
CA GLY A 547 -6.29 8.00 5.30
C GLY A 547 -7.79 7.92 5.65
N LEU A 548 -8.65 8.62 4.90
CA LEU A 548 -10.07 8.79 5.24
C LEU A 548 -10.88 7.49 5.12
N MET A 549 -10.40 6.51 4.36
CA MET A 549 -11.08 5.21 4.24
C MET A 549 -11.16 4.47 5.59
N TRP A 550 -10.21 4.71 6.51
CA TRP A 550 -10.15 4.07 7.83
C TRP A 550 -11.03 4.72 8.90
N VAL A 551 -11.52 5.94 8.65
CA VAL A 551 -12.42 6.63 9.59
C VAL A 551 -13.76 5.90 9.64
N ASP A 552 -14.22 5.54 10.84
CA ASP A 552 -15.50 4.84 11.03
C ASP A 552 -16.65 5.68 10.45
N TRP A 553 -17.57 4.99 9.77
CA TRP A 553 -18.74 5.63 9.16
C TRP A 553 -19.88 5.61 10.17
N LYS A 554 -20.30 6.79 10.67
CA LYS A 554 -21.40 6.91 11.65
C LYS A 554 -22.68 7.52 11.05
N GLY A 555 -22.77 7.60 9.73
CA GLY A 555 -23.84 8.25 8.99
C GLY A 555 -23.28 9.21 7.94
N GLY A 556 -24.07 9.49 6.89
CA GLY A 556 -23.62 10.26 5.73
C GLY A 556 -23.19 11.69 6.06
N LEU A 557 -24.02 12.42 6.82
CA LEU A 557 -23.71 13.79 7.24
C LEU A 557 -22.47 13.85 8.15
N GLN A 558 -22.42 12.97 9.16
CA GLN A 558 -21.29 12.92 10.10
C GLN A 558 -19.99 12.60 9.36
N TRP A 559 -20.02 11.66 8.41
CA TRP A 559 -18.85 11.30 7.63
C TRP A 559 -18.36 12.46 6.78
N LYS A 560 -19.26 13.17 6.07
CA LYS A 560 -18.90 14.36 5.26
C LYS A 560 -18.27 15.46 6.12
N LEU A 561 -18.88 15.78 7.26
CA LEU A 561 -18.35 16.79 8.18
C LEU A 561 -17.00 16.38 8.78
N GLY A 562 -16.80 15.08 9.03
CA GLY A 562 -15.54 14.51 9.48
C GLY A 562 -14.45 14.55 8.41
N ALA A 563 -14.75 14.15 7.17
CA ALA A 563 -13.82 14.18 6.04
C ALA A 563 -13.30 15.60 5.76
N ALA A 564 -14.15 16.62 5.90
CA ALA A 564 -13.75 18.03 5.80
C ALA A 564 -12.75 18.48 6.88
N ARG A 565 -12.56 17.71 7.95
CA ARG A 565 -11.55 17.98 9.01
C ARG A 565 -10.17 17.42 8.68
N LEU A 566 -9.96 16.76 7.54
CA LEU A 566 -8.67 16.13 7.23
C LEU A 566 -7.48 17.10 7.35
N LYS A 567 -7.66 18.38 6.98
CA LYS A 567 -6.60 19.40 7.09
C LYS A 567 -6.15 19.69 8.52
N HIS A 568 -6.92 19.27 9.53
CA HIS A 568 -6.68 19.40 10.97
C HIS A 568 -6.30 18.08 11.64
N MET A 569 -6.10 17.03 10.84
CA MET A 569 -5.95 15.67 11.32
C MET A 569 -4.48 15.23 11.25
N VAL A 570 -4.06 14.39 12.19
CA VAL A 570 -2.86 13.56 12.11
C VAL A 570 -3.25 12.08 12.14
N GLY A 571 -2.42 11.23 11.54
CA GLY A 571 -2.60 9.79 11.53
C GLY A 571 -1.29 9.07 11.82
N TYR A 572 -1.37 8.03 12.65
CA TYR A 572 -0.23 7.24 13.07
C TYR A 572 -0.55 5.75 13.02
N ILE A 573 0.52 4.96 12.94
CA ILE A 573 0.46 3.52 12.99
C ILE A 573 1.25 2.97 14.18
N SER A 574 0.68 1.95 14.82
CA SER A 574 1.40 1.06 15.74
C SER A 574 1.80 -0.18 14.95
N ILE A 575 3.09 -0.33 14.65
CA ILE A 575 3.64 -1.41 13.82
C ILE A 575 4.50 -2.35 14.65
N VAL A 576 4.34 -3.66 14.48
CA VAL A 576 5.09 -4.67 15.24
C VAL A 576 5.94 -5.55 14.35
N LYS A 577 7.06 -6.06 14.89
CA LYS A 577 7.76 -7.22 14.32
C LYS A 577 6.91 -8.45 14.64
N ASP A 578 6.16 -8.95 13.67
CA ASP A 578 5.29 -10.11 13.86
C ASP A 578 6.08 -11.38 14.15
N LYS A 579 5.60 -12.12 15.15
CA LYS A 579 6.20 -13.38 15.58
C LYS A 579 5.72 -14.55 14.74
N ASP A 580 4.41 -14.62 14.49
CA ASP A 580 3.78 -15.73 13.79
C ASP A 580 3.62 -15.40 12.30
N ALA A 581 3.83 -16.41 11.46
CA ALA A 581 3.84 -16.23 10.01
C ALA A 581 2.57 -16.79 9.36
N GLY A 582 2.17 -16.19 8.24
CA GLY A 582 1.16 -16.71 7.33
C GLY A 582 1.76 -17.39 6.11
N ARG A 583 0.99 -17.40 5.02
CA ARG A 583 1.41 -17.92 3.71
C ARG A 583 0.74 -17.18 2.54
N VAL A 584 1.34 -17.32 1.37
CA VAL A 584 0.75 -16.96 0.08
C VAL A 584 0.62 -18.19 -0.81
N TYR A 585 -0.41 -18.21 -1.64
CA TYR A 585 -0.69 -19.31 -2.56
C TYR A 585 -1.47 -18.81 -3.78
N PRO A 586 -1.46 -19.53 -4.92
CA PRO A 586 -2.26 -19.17 -6.08
C PRO A 586 -3.74 -19.47 -5.85
N ASP A 587 -4.61 -18.57 -6.27
CA ASP A 587 -6.05 -18.81 -6.32
C ASP A 587 -6.34 -20.03 -7.22
N PRO A 588 -7.16 -21.00 -6.79
CA PRO A 588 -7.39 -22.23 -7.54
C PRO A 588 -8.15 -22.01 -8.86
N ILE A 589 -8.81 -20.87 -9.05
CA ILE A 589 -9.60 -20.58 -10.26
C ILE A 589 -8.74 -19.88 -11.32
N ASP A 590 -8.04 -18.81 -10.95
CA ASP A 590 -7.34 -17.95 -11.92
C ASP A 590 -5.86 -17.71 -11.61
N GLY A 591 -5.33 -18.35 -10.56
CA GLY A 591 -3.91 -18.31 -10.22
C GLY A 591 -3.43 -16.99 -9.61
N ARG A 592 -4.31 -16.01 -9.33
CA ARG A 592 -3.91 -14.75 -8.67
C ARG A 592 -3.40 -14.99 -7.26
N VAL A 593 -2.70 -14.01 -6.67
CA VAL A 593 -2.21 -14.11 -5.30
C VAL A 593 -3.36 -14.20 -4.30
N ARG A 594 -3.30 -15.18 -3.40
CA ARG A 594 -4.10 -15.28 -2.17
C ARG A 594 -3.20 -15.19 -0.95
N VAL A 595 -3.72 -14.59 0.12
CA VAL A 595 -2.99 -14.34 1.37
C VAL A 595 -3.77 -14.99 2.51
N SER A 596 -3.13 -15.93 3.20
CA SER A 596 -3.64 -16.51 4.43
C SER A 596 -2.75 -16.05 5.57
N TYR A 597 -3.26 -15.14 6.40
CA TYR A 597 -2.52 -14.54 7.50
C TYR A 597 -3.49 -14.09 8.58
N GLN A 598 -3.17 -14.37 9.84
CA GLN A 598 -3.92 -13.89 10.99
C GLN A 598 -2.94 -13.30 12.01
N VAL A 599 -3.20 -12.07 12.46
CA VAL A 599 -2.38 -11.43 13.49
C VAL A 599 -2.53 -12.18 14.80
N SER A 600 -1.43 -12.67 15.38
CA SER A 600 -1.46 -13.49 16.59
C SER A 600 -1.96 -12.70 17.81
N LYS A 601 -2.42 -13.39 18.86
CA LYS A 601 -2.79 -12.73 20.13
C LYS A 601 -1.62 -11.91 20.70
N PHE A 602 -0.41 -12.45 20.60
CA PHE A 602 0.82 -11.82 21.07
C PHE A 602 1.09 -10.51 20.31
N ASP A 603 1.01 -10.56 18.98
CA ASP A 603 1.26 -9.37 18.15
C ASP A 603 0.16 -8.32 18.36
N ARG A 604 -1.12 -8.72 18.52
CA ARG A 604 -2.22 -7.81 18.86
C ARG A 604 -2.01 -7.07 20.18
N GLN A 605 -1.44 -7.72 21.18
CA GLN A 605 -1.11 -7.09 22.47
C GLN A 605 -0.01 -6.04 22.30
N ASN A 606 1.06 -6.36 21.58
CA ASN A 606 2.12 -5.39 21.30
C ASN A 606 1.61 -4.18 20.48
N ILE A 607 0.74 -4.41 19.49
CA ILE A 607 0.09 -3.33 18.74
C ILE A 607 -0.74 -2.44 19.69
N MET A 608 -1.45 -3.04 20.64
CA MET A 608 -2.28 -2.30 21.60
C MET A 608 -1.43 -1.35 22.46
N GLU A 609 -0.30 -1.83 22.97
CA GLU A 609 0.65 -0.97 23.70
C GLU A 609 1.03 0.27 22.89
N GLY A 610 1.32 0.10 21.60
CA GLY A 610 1.63 1.23 20.74
C GLY A 610 0.45 2.16 20.47
N ILE A 611 -0.80 1.66 20.40
CA ILE A 611 -1.99 2.50 20.26
C ILE A 611 -2.24 3.33 21.52
N LEU A 612 -2.09 2.72 22.70
CA LEU A 612 -2.19 3.45 23.97
C LEU A 612 -1.08 4.50 24.09
N ALA A 613 0.14 4.19 23.62
CA ALA A 613 1.24 5.13 23.59
C ALA A 613 0.98 6.31 22.62
N LEU A 614 0.51 6.04 21.41
CA LEU A 614 0.11 7.06 20.44
C LEU A 614 -0.99 7.97 20.99
N ALA A 615 -1.98 7.41 21.68
CA ALA A 615 -3.02 8.20 22.33
C ALA A 615 -2.43 9.16 23.39
N LYS A 616 -1.49 8.69 24.21
CA LYS A 616 -0.80 9.53 25.21
C LYS A 616 0.00 10.66 24.56
N ILE A 617 0.70 10.38 23.45
CA ILE A 617 1.38 11.40 22.63
C ILE A 617 0.37 12.44 22.16
N GLN A 618 -0.73 12.02 21.52
CA GLN A 618 -1.70 12.97 21.00
C GLN A 618 -2.43 13.76 22.09
N TYR A 619 -2.65 13.15 23.26
CA TYR A 619 -3.19 13.86 24.40
C TYR A 619 -2.24 14.98 24.87
N ILE A 620 -0.94 14.70 25.05
CA ILE A 620 0.01 15.71 25.53
C ILE A 620 0.35 16.76 24.45
N GLU A 621 0.17 16.43 23.17
CA GLU A 621 0.23 17.36 22.04
C GLU A 621 -1.03 18.26 21.92
N GLY A 622 -2.04 18.05 22.78
CA GLY A 622 -3.21 18.93 22.83
C GLY A 622 -4.31 18.60 21.84
N ALA A 623 -4.42 17.34 21.39
CA ALA A 623 -5.52 16.91 20.53
C ALA A 623 -6.89 17.23 21.16
N GLU A 624 -7.82 17.72 20.34
CA GLU A 624 -9.21 17.97 20.71
C GLU A 624 -10.04 16.68 20.67
N GLU A 625 -9.68 15.77 19.77
CA GLU A 625 -10.32 14.47 19.63
C GLU A 625 -9.29 13.41 19.23
N ILE A 626 -9.38 12.22 19.83
CA ILE A 626 -8.53 11.06 19.53
C ILE A 626 -9.42 9.86 19.22
N PHE A 627 -9.12 9.12 18.16
CA PHE A 627 -9.90 7.94 17.77
C PHE A 627 -9.02 6.79 17.28
N THR A 628 -9.53 5.58 17.41
CA THR A 628 -8.92 4.34 16.91
C THR A 628 -9.81 3.70 15.84
N THR A 629 -9.30 2.67 15.16
CA THR A 629 -10.09 1.84 14.24
C THR A 629 -10.76 0.64 14.92
N ILE A 630 -10.83 0.61 16.25
CA ILE A 630 -11.47 -0.48 16.99
C ILE A 630 -12.99 -0.38 16.84
N PRO A 631 -13.67 -1.41 16.29
CA PRO A 631 -15.10 -1.34 16.00
C PRO A 631 -15.95 -0.93 17.20
N GLY A 632 -16.81 0.09 16.99
CA GLY A 632 -17.77 0.58 17.98
C GLY A 632 -17.16 1.27 19.21
N LEU A 633 -15.86 1.55 19.23
CA LEU A 633 -15.25 2.37 20.27
C LEU A 633 -15.54 3.85 20.00
N ARG A 634 -15.85 4.63 21.03
CA ARG A 634 -16.05 6.08 20.88
C ARG A 634 -14.71 6.81 20.84
N SER A 635 -14.68 7.96 20.16
CA SER A 635 -13.53 8.87 20.21
C SER A 635 -13.43 9.45 21.62
N PHE A 636 -12.21 9.70 22.09
CA PHE A 636 -11.99 10.62 23.20
C PHE A 636 -12.19 12.05 22.68
N VAL A 637 -12.98 12.86 23.37
CA VAL A 637 -13.17 14.29 23.06
C VAL A 637 -12.75 15.07 24.30
N ARG A 638 -11.80 15.98 24.13
CA ARG A 638 -11.29 16.81 25.21
C ARG A 638 -12.33 17.84 25.62
N ASP A 639 -12.61 17.93 26.91
CA ASP A 639 -13.35 19.06 27.47
C ASP A 639 -12.50 20.35 27.33
N PRO A 640 -12.96 21.36 26.56
CA PRO A 640 -12.22 22.61 26.37
C PRO A 640 -12.09 23.43 27.66
N SER A 641 -12.90 23.14 28.68
CA SER A 641 -12.85 23.79 30.00
C SER A 641 -11.92 23.09 31.00
N ALA A 642 -11.46 21.87 30.70
CA ALA A 642 -10.60 21.12 31.58
C ALA A 642 -9.21 21.79 31.73
N PRO A 643 -8.67 21.90 32.95
CA PRO A 643 -7.35 22.48 33.17
C PRO A 643 -6.25 21.63 32.51
N LEU A 644 -5.33 22.29 31.82
CA LEU A 644 -4.20 21.66 31.09
C LEU A 644 -3.12 21.02 32.01
N GLY A 645 -3.35 20.95 33.33
CA GLY A 645 -2.31 20.76 34.34
C GLY A 645 -1.91 19.32 34.67
N ASP A 646 -2.78 18.32 34.46
CA ASP A 646 -2.54 16.94 34.95
C ASP A 646 -1.74 16.05 34.00
N GLY A 647 -1.26 16.60 32.87
CA GLY A 647 -0.63 15.82 31.81
C GLY A 647 -1.52 14.66 31.36
N ILE A 648 -0.96 13.49 31.12
CA ILE A 648 -1.74 12.31 30.71
C ILE A 648 -2.61 11.71 31.83
N ASN A 649 -2.56 12.20 33.08
CA ASN A 649 -3.25 11.59 34.21
C ASN A 649 -4.72 12.03 34.37
N ASN A 650 -5.24 12.81 33.43
CA ASN A 650 -6.65 13.21 33.43
C ASN A 650 -7.58 11.97 33.57
N PRO A 651 -8.53 11.96 34.53
CA PRO A 651 -9.34 10.78 34.83
C PRO A 651 -10.19 10.28 33.65
N GLU A 652 -10.78 11.19 32.88
CA GLU A 652 -11.62 10.83 31.73
C GLU A 652 -10.78 10.20 30.61
N PHE A 653 -9.59 10.75 30.36
CA PHE A 653 -8.66 10.18 29.40
C PHE A 653 -8.15 8.81 29.83
N GLN A 654 -7.82 8.62 31.11
CA GLN A 654 -7.41 7.32 31.64
C GLN A 654 -8.55 6.28 31.56
N ALA A 655 -9.79 6.68 31.85
CA ALA A 655 -10.96 5.81 31.69
C ALA A 655 -11.15 5.39 30.22
N TRP A 656 -10.95 6.31 29.27
CA TRP A 656 -11.00 6.01 27.85
C TRP A 656 -9.88 5.06 27.41
N LEU A 657 -8.64 5.25 27.88
CA LEU A 657 -7.54 4.31 27.60
C LEU A 657 -7.84 2.90 28.12
N ALA A 658 -8.43 2.77 29.31
CA ALA A 658 -8.87 1.49 29.85
C ALA A 658 -9.98 0.86 29.00
N GLU A 659 -10.90 1.65 28.43
CA GLU A 659 -11.91 1.16 27.48
C GLU A 659 -11.28 0.65 26.18
N VAL A 660 -10.29 1.38 25.64
CA VAL A 660 -9.52 0.98 24.44
C VAL A 660 -8.86 -0.38 24.66
N GLU A 661 -8.18 -0.54 25.79
CA GLU A 661 -7.48 -1.78 26.17
C GLU A 661 -8.47 -2.93 26.38
N ALA A 662 -9.52 -2.72 27.17
CA ALA A 662 -10.51 -3.73 27.51
C ALA A 662 -11.26 -4.25 26.27
N LYS A 663 -11.53 -3.36 25.30
CA LYS A 663 -12.20 -3.74 24.06
C LYS A 663 -11.30 -4.59 23.17
N GLY A 664 -10.01 -4.25 23.11
CA GLY A 664 -9.02 -5.00 22.37
C GLY A 664 -9.27 -5.03 20.86
N PHE A 665 -8.43 -5.80 20.16
CA PHE A 665 -8.62 -6.09 18.74
C PHE A 665 -9.38 -7.41 18.57
N GLN A 666 -10.71 -7.32 18.53
CA GLN A 666 -11.60 -8.46 18.27
C GLN A 666 -11.33 -9.06 16.88
N SER A 667 -11.14 -10.38 16.79
CA SER A 667 -10.92 -11.09 15.51
C SER A 667 -12.24 -11.74 15.06
N PRO A 668 -12.60 -11.70 13.77
CA PRO A 668 -11.92 -11.08 12.62
C PRO A 668 -12.39 -9.63 12.35
N GLU A 669 -12.92 -8.94 13.37
CA GLU A 669 -13.55 -7.63 13.17
C GLU A 669 -12.56 -6.47 13.06
N SER A 670 -11.43 -6.59 13.73
CA SER A 670 -10.36 -5.62 13.70
C SER A 670 -9.58 -5.76 12.40
N MET A 671 -9.38 -4.63 11.74
CA MET A 671 -8.61 -4.55 10.51
C MET A 671 -7.16 -4.19 10.82
N PHE A 672 -6.25 -4.92 10.21
CA PHE A 672 -4.82 -4.63 10.19
C PHE A 672 -4.39 -4.30 8.77
N VAL A 673 -3.31 -3.54 8.63
CA VAL A 673 -2.75 -3.16 7.34
C VAL A 673 -1.27 -3.55 7.29
N SER A 674 -0.77 -3.85 6.10
CA SER A 674 0.65 -4.11 5.86
C SER A 674 1.11 -3.58 4.51
N ALA A 675 2.26 -2.91 4.52
CA ALA A 675 3.06 -2.61 3.33
C ALA A 675 4.40 -3.36 3.31
N HIS A 676 4.63 -4.27 4.26
CA HIS A 676 5.91 -4.95 4.47
C HIS A 676 5.76 -6.46 4.31
N GLN A 677 5.87 -6.98 3.09
CA GLN A 677 5.75 -8.43 2.86
C GLN A 677 7.13 -9.09 2.80
N MET A 678 7.39 -10.11 3.63
CA MET A 678 8.68 -10.81 3.71
C MET A 678 8.53 -12.33 3.85
N GLY A 679 9.58 -13.09 3.50
CA GLY A 679 9.82 -14.45 4.00
C GLY A 679 9.23 -15.65 3.23
N THR A 680 8.50 -15.44 2.14
CA THR A 680 7.79 -16.52 1.41
C THR A 680 8.65 -17.47 0.57
N CYS A 681 9.92 -17.12 0.36
CA CYS A 681 10.96 -17.98 -0.20
C CYS A 681 12.15 -18.03 0.78
N ARG A 682 11.84 -18.26 2.06
CA ARG A 682 12.75 -18.19 3.21
C ARG A 682 14.16 -18.76 2.92
N MET A 683 15.18 -17.96 3.20
CA MET A 683 16.57 -18.41 3.30
C MET A 683 16.78 -19.30 4.52
N SER A 684 17.46 -20.42 4.35
CA SER A 684 17.74 -21.37 5.42
C SER A 684 19.15 -21.96 5.32
N ALA A 685 19.67 -22.45 6.45
CA ALA A 685 20.93 -23.19 6.48
C ALA A 685 20.77 -24.63 5.97
N GLN A 686 19.56 -25.19 6.08
CA GLN A 686 19.23 -26.55 5.65
C GLN A 686 18.05 -26.55 4.67
N GLU A 687 18.07 -27.46 3.70
CA GLU A 687 17.07 -27.54 2.62
C GLU A 687 15.62 -27.66 3.12
N TRP A 688 15.38 -28.56 4.09
CA TRP A 688 14.03 -28.83 4.60
C TRP A 688 13.42 -27.66 5.39
N GLU A 689 14.23 -26.68 5.78
CA GLU A 689 13.78 -25.50 6.52
C GLU A 689 13.38 -24.34 5.60
N GLY A 690 13.74 -24.31 4.33
CA GLY A 690 13.56 -23.12 3.50
C GLY A 690 13.41 -23.39 2.02
N VAL A 691 13.52 -22.32 1.23
CA VAL A 691 13.40 -22.35 -0.23
C VAL A 691 14.74 -22.05 -0.89
N VAL A 692 15.55 -21.20 -0.28
CA VAL A 692 16.89 -20.88 -0.76
C VAL A 692 17.96 -21.13 0.28
N ASP A 693 19.16 -21.45 -0.19
CA ASP A 693 20.36 -21.56 0.64
C ASP A 693 20.90 -20.16 1.04
N PRO A 694 21.96 -20.07 1.87
CA PRO A 694 22.53 -18.79 2.29
C PRO A 694 23.12 -17.93 1.15
N GLN A 695 23.25 -18.48 -0.06
CA GLN A 695 23.68 -17.79 -1.27
C GLN A 695 22.50 -17.42 -2.18
N GLY A 696 21.26 -17.65 -1.72
CA GLY A 696 20.05 -17.33 -2.46
C GLY A 696 19.70 -18.33 -3.56
N LYS A 697 20.43 -19.44 -3.68
CA LYS A 697 20.16 -20.48 -4.68
C LYS A 697 18.96 -21.31 -4.23
N VAL A 698 18.03 -21.58 -5.15
CA VAL A 698 16.86 -22.40 -4.86
C VAL A 698 17.28 -23.85 -4.64
N TRP A 699 16.93 -24.41 -3.49
CA TRP A 699 17.24 -25.80 -3.14
C TRP A 699 16.73 -26.78 -4.21
N GLY A 700 17.51 -27.82 -4.48
CA GLY A 700 17.20 -28.84 -5.50
C GLY A 700 17.39 -28.40 -6.96
N THR A 701 17.90 -27.19 -7.21
CA THR A 701 18.09 -26.67 -8.57
C THR A 701 19.49 -26.13 -8.80
N GLU A 702 19.91 -26.04 -10.07
CA GLU A 702 21.11 -25.34 -10.51
C GLU A 702 20.75 -24.10 -11.33
N GLY A 703 21.48 -23.02 -11.13
CA GLY A 703 21.31 -21.79 -11.93
C GLY A 703 20.07 -20.95 -11.61
N LEU A 704 19.25 -21.33 -10.62
CA LEU A 704 18.08 -20.58 -10.18
C LEU A 704 18.30 -19.99 -8.77
N TYR A 705 18.01 -18.70 -8.64
CA TYR A 705 18.20 -17.94 -7.40
C TYR A 705 16.96 -17.10 -7.11
N VAL A 706 16.78 -16.71 -5.85
CA VAL A 706 15.81 -15.69 -5.43
C VAL A 706 16.57 -14.58 -4.71
N ALA A 707 16.34 -13.33 -5.11
CA ALA A 707 17.02 -12.16 -4.55
C ALA A 707 16.04 -11.01 -4.31
N ASP A 708 15.06 -11.22 -3.42
CA ASP A 708 14.13 -10.19 -2.97
C ASP A 708 13.68 -10.42 -1.51
N ALA A 709 12.72 -9.63 -1.01
CA ALA A 709 12.26 -9.71 0.38
C ALA A 709 11.64 -11.06 0.78
N SER A 710 11.29 -11.92 -0.18
CA SER A 710 10.81 -13.27 0.08
C SER A 710 11.86 -14.14 0.79
N VAL A 711 13.15 -13.82 0.67
CA VAL A 711 14.22 -14.66 1.26
C VAL A 711 14.45 -14.41 2.76
N PHE A 712 13.75 -13.44 3.36
CA PHE A 712 13.98 -13.08 4.75
C PHE A 712 13.76 -14.27 5.71
N PRO A 713 14.64 -14.52 6.68
CA PRO A 713 14.46 -15.61 7.64
C PRO A 713 13.27 -15.40 8.61
N SER A 714 12.98 -14.14 8.91
CA SER A 714 11.81 -13.67 9.67
C SER A 714 11.53 -12.19 9.34
N ALA A 715 10.49 -11.62 9.96
CA ALA A 715 10.28 -10.17 10.02
C ALA A 715 11.56 -9.40 10.45
N SER A 716 11.86 -8.28 9.79
CA SER A 716 13.09 -7.49 10.04
C SER A 716 12.98 -6.50 11.19
N GLY A 717 11.75 -6.19 11.65
CA GLY A 717 11.49 -5.16 12.66
C GLY A 717 11.75 -3.72 12.22
N VAL A 718 12.06 -3.50 10.93
CA VAL A 718 12.28 -2.21 10.28
C VAL A 718 11.73 -2.25 8.85
N ASN A 719 11.56 -1.11 8.18
CA ASN A 719 11.15 -1.11 6.77
C ASN A 719 12.09 -1.98 5.93
N PRO A 720 11.58 -2.92 5.11
CA PRO A 720 12.38 -4.01 4.55
C PRO A 720 13.29 -3.60 3.39
N MET A 721 13.19 -2.38 2.85
CA MET A 721 13.90 -1.98 1.64
C MET A 721 15.41 -2.15 1.75
N VAL A 722 16.03 -1.56 2.78
CA VAL A 722 17.49 -1.57 2.96
C VAL A 722 17.99 -2.99 3.20
N THR A 723 17.31 -3.74 4.07
CA THR A 723 17.62 -5.14 4.35
C THR A 723 17.54 -6.01 3.10
N ASN A 724 16.48 -5.82 2.29
CA ASN A 724 16.26 -6.55 1.05
C ASN A 724 17.39 -6.27 0.04
N MET A 725 17.68 -4.99 -0.19
CA MET A 725 18.77 -4.58 -1.08
C MET A 725 20.13 -5.12 -0.62
N ALA A 726 20.41 -5.14 0.69
CA ALA A 726 21.67 -5.69 1.23
C ALA A 726 21.79 -7.21 1.06
N ILE A 727 20.68 -7.95 1.22
CA ILE A 727 20.66 -9.39 0.93
C ILE A 727 20.86 -9.65 -0.57
N SER A 728 20.20 -8.88 -1.43
CA SER A 728 20.38 -9.00 -2.88
C SER A 728 21.79 -8.61 -3.35
N ASP A 729 22.44 -7.65 -2.68
CA ASP A 729 23.86 -7.32 -2.91
C ASP A 729 24.76 -8.55 -2.65
N TRP A 730 24.53 -9.24 -1.53
CA TRP A 730 25.26 -10.47 -1.22
C TRP A 730 25.04 -11.58 -2.25
N ILE A 731 23.77 -11.88 -2.55
CA ILE A 731 23.39 -12.96 -3.46
C ILE A 731 23.96 -12.69 -4.86
N SER A 732 23.80 -11.48 -5.39
CA SER A 732 24.26 -11.13 -6.74
C SER A 732 25.78 -11.18 -6.90
N ARG A 733 26.55 -10.74 -5.90
CA ARG A 733 28.02 -10.90 -5.90
C ARG A 733 28.44 -12.37 -5.87
N GLY A 734 27.71 -13.21 -5.12
CA GLY A 734 27.92 -14.65 -5.14
C GLY A 734 27.64 -15.28 -6.51
N VAL A 735 26.56 -14.85 -7.18
CA VAL A 735 26.23 -15.29 -8.55
C VAL A 735 27.30 -14.88 -9.56
N ALA A 736 27.82 -13.65 -9.48
CA ALA A 736 28.89 -13.17 -10.35
C ALA A 736 30.15 -14.06 -10.23
N LYS A 737 30.61 -14.32 -9.00
CA LYS A 737 31.74 -15.21 -8.74
C LYS A 737 31.53 -16.62 -9.32
N GLY A 738 30.34 -17.20 -9.11
CA GLY A 738 30.01 -18.52 -9.65
C GLY A 738 29.84 -18.59 -11.18
N LEU A 739 29.79 -17.44 -11.87
CA LEU A 739 29.83 -17.36 -13.34
C LEU A 739 31.26 -17.28 -13.86
N GLU A 740 32.19 -16.67 -13.12
CA GLU A 740 33.62 -16.63 -13.48
C GLU A 740 34.28 -18.01 -13.36
N GLU A 741 33.85 -18.83 -12.41
CA GLU A 741 34.40 -20.17 -12.14
C GLU A 741 33.97 -21.24 -13.17
N ARG A 742 32.94 -20.99 -13.99
CA ARG A 742 32.56 -21.88 -15.10
C ARG A 742 33.15 -21.33 -16.41
N PRO A 743 33.95 -22.10 -17.18
CA PRO A 743 34.52 -21.62 -18.43
C PRO A 743 33.44 -21.04 -19.34
N ARG A 744 33.77 -19.94 -20.04
CA ARG A 744 32.92 -19.40 -21.10
C ARG A 744 32.63 -20.54 -22.08
N LEU A 745 31.34 -20.82 -22.30
CA LEU A 745 30.87 -21.78 -23.31
C LEU A 745 31.52 -21.50 -24.67
#